data_AF-A0A8D1KIQ4-F1
#
_entry.id   AF-A0A8D1KIQ4-F1
#
_cell.length_a   1.000
_cell.length_b   1.000
_cell.length_c   1.000
_cell.angle_alpha   90.00
_cell.angle_beta   90.00
_cell.angle_gamma   90.00
#
_symmetry.space_group_name_H-M   'P 1'
#
loop_
_entity.id
_entity.type
_entity.pdbx_description
1 polymer ?
#
loop_
_entity_poly.entity_id
_entity_poly.type
_entity_poly.pdbx_seq_one_letter_code
_entity_poly.pdbx_strand_id
1 'polypeptide(L)'
;MDCAMHMETTVSRPVISPTHINATASETFTVLQQRMRIVEEQTSSLRDDLIMLDFGEKRGQLETPECLEQPVSQSIISPIQKEIICSGKTDILWKNCEFLVNRMCRLESLIQSLKMNIFRLQTEKELNPQKTAFLKDRLNTIQEEHSRDLKLLQLEVMNLRQQLRDVKEEEDKAQDEVQRLTVTLERASETKKNAAIIEEELKITKRKMNLKIQENLQMSFSKEHEENAYLRSEIMSLHEASEKAQALNEQLTRNCSELNSMLQTVRMENTRIIANHQAILQEEQKMMTKTFQEQNLLLDAAHASITSELQTVQNEKTQLQVHLDHLILEHNQCTQKAQDAEKRTAVQKELLESTIVRLRDELEASMQEKNSLLEEKERLQSKVNKAEKEVAQEKSNLEEELAKNKVDINALTHNLQTLEEKNKQLADQMASLELEQATSDYHWVKSILEKNEEELSRAVKGRDAALKESQKLKGDLEALEDRENKKVGNFQRQLAEAKEDNCKVTIMLENVLASHSKMQGALEKVQIELGRRDSEIAGLKKERALNQQRVQKLEAEVDQWQARMLVVDAQHNSEMEPLQKALDIAREDNRKLAMSLEQALQTNNHLQTKLDHVQEKLENKEQELQNLETFKERMNEESKMEAELHAERIEALRKQFQTERETAKKAAQREMTELKKALDEANFRSVEVSRTNRELRQKLTELEKMLNSSKEKIKNQKAQIKLHLSAKANNVQNMERMKQIETELRQMELIKDQYQKKNYEQSLSIQKFVSEMTNLQKEMQLLAKSQYDTSARNKQQELRLELERKVRQELEHRCQELEETVRHLKKCKEATENKLKEASVESEQITANLEEAHRWFKCRFDGLQLELTKNRLQRLPREDRWLEEDQDKSHDNMSSQSALHRWENKQNLRLVPKKCHSELEKK
;
A
#
# COMPACT_ATOMS: atom_id res chain seq x y z
N MET A 1 47.23 -98.88 -32.00
CA MET A 1 46.40 -97.70 -32.34
C MET A 1 47.00 -97.07 -33.58
N ASP A 2 47.00 -97.73 -34.74
CA ASP A 2 45.88 -98.29 -35.55
C ASP A 2 45.21 -97.15 -36.34
N CYS A 3 45.03 -97.19 -37.66
CA CYS A 3 44.99 -98.33 -38.60
C CYS A 3 45.89 -98.11 -39.84
N ALA A 4 46.60 -99.15 -40.30
CA ALA A 4 46.27 -99.97 -41.49
C ALA A 4 46.62 -99.32 -42.86
N MET A 5 47.72 -99.74 -43.50
CA MET A 5 47.74 -100.71 -44.65
C MET A 5 47.54 -100.01 -46.02
N HIS A 6 48.17 -100.40 -47.13
CA HIS A 6 48.97 -101.59 -47.45
C HIS A 6 50.29 -101.24 -48.14
N MET A 7 51.32 -102.08 -47.93
CA MET A 7 52.42 -102.25 -48.90
C MET A 7 51.96 -103.21 -50.01
N GLU A 8 52.40 -102.98 -51.25
CA GLU A 8 52.40 -103.98 -52.31
C GLU A 8 53.82 -104.09 -52.88
N THR A 9 54.37 -105.30 -52.95
CA THR A 9 55.79 -105.51 -53.29
C THR A 9 55.99 -106.85 -54.00
N THR A 10 55.89 -106.80 -55.33
CA THR A 10 56.24 -107.92 -56.24
C THR A 10 57.32 -107.43 -57.20
N VAL A 11 58.59 -107.61 -56.87
CA VAL A 11 59.39 -108.81 -57.23
C VAL A 11 59.59 -108.93 -58.75
N SER A 12 60.53 -108.13 -59.26
CA SER A 12 61.10 -108.26 -60.60
C SER A 12 62.33 -109.15 -60.55
N ARG A 13 62.30 -110.32 -61.19
CA ARG A 13 63.40 -111.30 -61.22
C ARG A 13 64.27 -111.12 -62.47
N PRO A 14 65.57 -110.79 -62.36
CA PRO A 14 66.44 -110.75 -63.53
C PRO A 14 66.81 -112.15 -64.03
N VAL A 15 66.41 -112.39 -65.29
CA VAL A 15 67.23 -113.03 -66.34
C VAL A 15 67.48 -114.56 -66.25
N ILE A 16 67.80 -115.13 -67.41
CA ILE A 16 67.68 -116.55 -67.80
C ILE A 16 69.05 -117.26 -67.73
N SER A 17 69.02 -118.58 -67.50
CA SER A 17 70.17 -119.49 -67.46
C SER A 17 70.97 -119.52 -68.79
N PRO A 18 72.23 -120.01 -68.77
CA PRO A 18 72.42 -121.46 -68.91
C PRO A 18 73.49 -122.08 -67.99
N THR A 19 73.42 -123.40 -67.84
CA THR A 19 74.30 -124.23 -67.01
C THR A 19 75.64 -124.55 -67.68
N HIS A 20 76.72 -124.60 -66.89
CA HIS A 20 77.86 -125.47 -67.16
C HIS A 20 78.37 -126.11 -65.86
N ILE A 21 78.54 -127.44 -65.87
CA ILE A 21 78.95 -128.21 -64.70
C ILE A 21 80.47 -128.17 -64.56
N ASN A 22 80.96 -127.84 -63.36
CA ASN A 22 82.32 -128.13 -62.90
C ASN A 22 82.30 -128.21 -61.36
N ALA A 23 82.70 -129.35 -60.80
CA ALA A 23 82.73 -129.55 -59.35
C ALA A 23 83.62 -128.48 -58.68
N THR A 24 83.08 -127.82 -57.65
CA THR A 24 83.70 -126.61 -57.08
C THR A 24 84.23 -126.86 -55.68
N ALA A 25 85.51 -127.26 -55.60
CA ALA A 25 86.44 -127.27 -54.45
C ALA A 25 85.97 -127.84 -53.09
N SER A 26 84.84 -127.40 -52.55
CA SER A 26 84.29 -127.73 -51.23
C SER A 26 84.07 -129.24 -51.01
N GLU A 27 83.59 -129.96 -52.02
CA GLU A 27 83.39 -131.42 -51.94
C GLU A 27 84.73 -132.17 -51.90
N THR A 28 85.70 -131.77 -52.73
CA THR A 28 87.07 -132.32 -52.67
C THR A 28 87.73 -132.02 -51.33
N PHE A 29 87.55 -130.80 -50.82
CA PHE A 29 88.10 -130.36 -49.53
C PHE A 29 87.50 -131.13 -48.35
N THR A 30 86.20 -131.35 -48.33
CA THR A 30 85.52 -132.12 -47.26
C THR A 30 85.87 -133.60 -47.31
N VAL A 31 86.01 -134.23 -48.49
CA VAL A 31 86.52 -135.61 -48.60
C VAL A 31 87.98 -135.70 -48.15
N LEU A 32 88.81 -134.70 -48.46
CA LEU A 32 90.22 -134.68 -48.03
C LEU A 32 90.34 -134.42 -46.53
N GLN A 33 89.52 -133.53 -45.95
CA GLN A 33 89.40 -133.30 -44.51
C GLN A 33 88.89 -134.55 -43.77
N GLN A 34 87.98 -135.32 -44.37
CA GLN A 34 87.52 -136.60 -43.81
C GLN A 34 88.64 -137.65 -43.81
N ARG A 35 89.41 -137.76 -44.90
CA ARG A 35 90.59 -138.64 -44.96
C ARG A 35 91.72 -138.19 -44.05
N MET A 36 91.92 -136.89 -43.89
CA MET A 36 92.90 -136.31 -42.98
C MET A 36 92.50 -136.62 -41.53
N ARG A 37 91.22 -136.47 -41.15
CA ARG A 37 90.70 -136.96 -39.86
C ARG A 37 90.92 -138.46 -39.66
N ILE A 38 90.65 -139.30 -40.65
CA ILE A 38 90.93 -140.74 -40.54
C ILE A 38 92.42 -141.02 -40.31
N VAL A 39 93.33 -140.26 -40.95
CA VAL A 39 94.77 -140.37 -40.71
C VAL A 39 95.17 -139.80 -39.34
N GLU A 40 94.60 -138.69 -38.89
CA GLU A 40 94.80 -138.11 -37.56
C GLU A 40 94.31 -139.06 -36.45
N GLU A 41 93.18 -139.73 -36.66
CA GLU A 41 92.55 -140.70 -35.77
C GLU A 41 93.33 -142.03 -35.75
N GLN A 42 93.74 -142.56 -36.91
CA GLN A 42 94.63 -143.73 -37.00
C GLN A 42 96.02 -143.46 -36.40
N THR A 43 96.57 -142.25 -36.61
CA THR A 43 97.87 -141.83 -36.05
C THR A 43 97.76 -141.55 -34.55
N SER A 44 96.62 -141.04 -34.06
CA SER A 44 96.39 -140.85 -32.62
C SER A 44 96.16 -142.18 -31.93
N SER A 45 95.34 -143.07 -32.48
CA SER A 45 95.23 -144.44 -31.96
C SER A 45 96.57 -145.20 -31.99
N LEU A 46 97.43 -144.98 -33.01
CA LEU A 46 98.80 -145.50 -33.02
C LEU A 46 99.69 -144.86 -31.95
N ARG A 47 99.51 -143.56 -31.67
CA ARG A 47 100.17 -142.84 -30.57
C ARG A 47 99.72 -143.36 -29.21
N ASP A 48 98.44 -143.69 -29.05
CA ASP A 48 97.87 -144.20 -27.81
C ASP A 48 98.37 -145.63 -27.52
N ASP A 49 98.46 -146.48 -28.56
CA ASP A 49 99.12 -147.79 -28.49
C ASP A 49 100.62 -147.70 -28.15
N LEU A 50 101.29 -146.58 -28.47
CA LEU A 50 102.67 -146.30 -28.10
C LEU A 50 102.79 -145.67 -26.69
N ILE A 51 101.84 -144.85 -26.27
CA ILE A 51 101.76 -144.27 -24.91
C ILE A 51 101.53 -145.37 -23.86
N MET A 52 100.83 -146.44 -24.25
CA MET A 52 100.71 -147.71 -23.49
C MET A 52 102.06 -148.42 -23.20
N LEU A 53 103.19 -147.91 -23.70
CA LEU A 53 104.53 -148.50 -23.56
C LEU A 53 105.56 -147.60 -22.83
N ASP A 54 105.07 -146.59 -22.08
CA ASP A 54 105.71 -145.91 -20.92
C ASP A 54 106.74 -144.77 -21.16
N PHE A 55 106.81 -143.86 -20.17
CA PHE A 55 107.74 -142.74 -19.92
C PHE A 55 107.80 -141.48 -20.83
N GLY A 56 107.61 -140.29 -20.23
CA GLY A 56 108.27 -139.03 -20.64
C GLY A 56 107.40 -137.75 -20.58
N GLU A 57 107.87 -136.68 -19.91
CA GLU A 57 107.09 -135.44 -19.64
C GLU A 57 107.87 -134.13 -19.97
N LYS A 58 107.12 -133.04 -20.22
CA LYS A 58 107.50 -131.59 -20.17
C LYS A 58 108.14 -130.88 -21.39
N ARG A 59 107.33 -130.02 -22.04
CA ARG A 59 107.65 -128.72 -22.71
C ARG A 59 106.31 -127.95 -22.85
N GLY A 60 106.15 -126.66 -22.52
CA GLY A 60 106.48 -125.46 -23.34
C GLY A 60 105.20 -124.87 -23.99
N GLN A 61 105.10 -123.61 -24.44
CA GLN A 61 106.02 -122.45 -24.48
C GLN A 61 105.23 -121.16 -24.88
N LEU A 62 105.65 -119.97 -24.36
CA LEU A 62 105.59 -118.61 -24.97
C LEU A 62 104.24 -117.96 -25.39
N GLU A 63 104.10 -116.61 -25.56
CA GLU A 63 104.62 -115.44 -24.81
C GLU A 63 103.99 -114.11 -25.32
N THR A 64 103.83 -113.11 -24.44
CA THR A 64 103.56 -111.67 -24.68
C THR A 64 103.84 -110.88 -23.37
N PRO A 65 103.85 -109.52 -23.32
CA PRO A 65 103.91 -108.49 -24.38
C PRO A 65 105.12 -107.50 -24.24
N GLU A 66 105.29 -106.59 -25.21
CA GLU A 66 106.15 -105.38 -25.08
C GLU A 66 105.55 -104.20 -25.87
N CYS A 67 105.69 -102.93 -25.48
CA CYS A 67 106.07 -102.30 -24.20
C CYS A 67 105.61 -100.81 -24.29
N LEU A 68 105.58 -99.96 -23.26
CA LEU A 68 106.08 -100.00 -21.87
C LEU A 68 104.87 -99.81 -20.89
N GLU A 69 104.95 -99.85 -19.56
CA GLU A 69 106.11 -99.97 -18.66
C GLU A 69 105.82 -100.89 -17.44
N GLN A 70 105.81 -100.35 -16.21
CA GLN A 70 105.92 -101.09 -14.94
C GLN A 70 105.40 -100.25 -13.74
N PRO A 71 105.28 -100.77 -12.50
CA PRO A 71 105.27 -102.19 -12.06
C PRO A 71 104.18 -102.53 -10.98
N VAL A 72 104.19 -103.79 -10.47
CA VAL A 72 103.56 -104.30 -9.20
C VAL A 72 102.02 -104.50 -9.25
N SER A 73 101.37 -105.61 -8.82
CA SER A 73 101.82 -106.86 -8.13
C SER A 73 101.00 -108.13 -8.50
N GLN A 74 101.73 -109.24 -8.71
CA GLN A 74 101.57 -110.62 -8.16
C GLN A 74 100.19 -111.04 -7.58
N SER A 75 99.59 -112.22 -7.83
CA SER A 75 100.06 -113.64 -7.78
C SER A 75 98.91 -114.61 -8.24
N ILE A 76 98.84 -115.96 -8.14
CA ILE A 76 99.66 -117.09 -7.63
C ILE A 76 99.25 -118.42 -8.36
N ILE A 77 99.94 -119.57 -8.16
CA ILE A 77 99.62 -120.90 -8.78
C ILE A 77 99.80 -122.07 -7.76
N SER A 78 99.17 -123.25 -7.97
CA SER A 78 99.34 -124.51 -7.19
C SER A 78 99.11 -125.81 -8.03
N PRO A 79 99.55 -127.04 -7.63
CA PRO A 79 99.98 -128.07 -8.62
C PRO A 79 99.60 -129.59 -8.45
N ILE A 80 99.68 -130.35 -9.57
CA ILE A 80 100.25 -131.73 -9.81
C ILE A 80 99.74 -133.00 -9.06
N GLN A 81 99.53 -134.12 -9.80
CA GLN A 81 100.02 -135.51 -9.50
C GLN A 81 100.03 -136.49 -10.71
N LYS A 82 100.40 -137.78 -10.54
CA LYS A 82 101.24 -138.59 -11.49
C LYS A 82 101.10 -140.16 -11.31
N GLU A 83 101.82 -140.98 -12.13
CA GLU A 83 102.31 -142.40 -11.92
C GLU A 83 101.48 -143.59 -12.54
N ILE A 84 101.93 -144.84 -12.87
CA ILE A 84 103.24 -145.58 -12.80
C ILE A 84 103.37 -146.89 -13.69
N ILE A 85 104.54 -147.11 -14.34
CA ILE A 85 105.43 -148.32 -14.50
C ILE A 85 104.99 -149.73 -15.07
N CYS A 86 105.66 -150.13 -16.17
CA CYS A 86 106.29 -151.44 -16.59
C CYS A 86 105.68 -152.88 -16.45
N SER A 87 106.02 -153.75 -17.45
CA SER A 87 106.75 -155.06 -17.31
C SER A 87 106.19 -156.32 -18.03
N GLY A 88 106.96 -156.87 -19.00
CA GLY A 88 107.11 -158.33 -19.23
C GLY A 88 106.35 -159.03 -20.38
N LYS A 89 107.09 -159.57 -21.37
CA LYS A 89 106.92 -160.84 -22.14
C LYS A 89 107.57 -160.79 -23.53
N THR A 90 108.68 -161.52 -23.71
CA THR A 90 109.55 -161.40 -24.90
C THR A 90 108.91 -161.86 -26.22
N ASP A 91 108.05 -162.89 -26.22
CA ASP A 91 107.34 -163.35 -27.43
C ASP A 91 106.18 -162.45 -27.86
N ILE A 92 105.65 -161.60 -26.96
CA ILE A 92 104.59 -160.64 -27.32
C ILE A 92 105.17 -159.47 -28.11
N LEU A 93 106.41 -159.05 -27.80
CA LEU A 93 107.09 -157.96 -28.50
C LEU A 93 107.18 -158.22 -30.03
N TRP A 94 107.45 -159.44 -30.46
CA TRP A 94 107.59 -159.73 -31.89
C TRP A 94 106.25 -159.63 -32.65
N LYS A 95 105.15 -160.12 -32.06
CA LYS A 95 103.80 -159.95 -32.63
C LYS A 95 103.33 -158.50 -32.58
N ASN A 96 103.71 -157.74 -31.56
CA ASN A 96 103.45 -156.31 -31.50
C ASN A 96 104.20 -155.57 -32.61
N CYS A 97 105.47 -155.92 -32.88
CA CYS A 97 106.23 -155.38 -34.02
C CYS A 97 105.58 -155.73 -35.38
N GLU A 98 105.16 -156.98 -35.58
CA GLU A 98 104.49 -157.41 -36.82
C GLU A 98 103.14 -156.69 -37.04
N PHE A 99 102.37 -156.47 -35.97
CA PHE A 99 101.13 -155.68 -36.00
C PHE A 99 101.40 -154.18 -36.26
N LEU A 100 102.40 -153.60 -35.59
CA LEU A 100 102.83 -152.21 -35.78
C LEU A 100 103.29 -151.96 -37.22
N VAL A 101 104.11 -152.84 -37.80
CA VAL A 101 104.59 -152.73 -39.20
C VAL A 101 103.42 -152.83 -40.18
N ASN A 102 102.52 -153.81 -40.04
CA ASN A 102 101.33 -153.93 -40.90
C ASN A 102 100.42 -152.69 -40.82
N ARG A 103 100.31 -152.07 -39.64
CA ARG A 103 99.52 -150.85 -39.42
C ARG A 103 100.23 -149.60 -39.94
N MET A 104 101.56 -149.51 -39.79
CA MET A 104 102.38 -148.49 -40.43
C MET A 104 102.27 -148.54 -41.95
N CYS A 105 102.36 -149.71 -42.60
CA CYS A 105 102.23 -149.80 -44.06
C CYS A 105 100.85 -149.36 -44.57
N ARG A 106 99.78 -149.53 -43.79
CA ARG A 106 98.45 -148.98 -44.10
C ARG A 106 98.40 -147.46 -43.92
N LEU A 107 98.97 -146.94 -42.83
CA LEU A 107 99.10 -145.50 -42.60
C LEU A 107 99.96 -144.82 -43.68
N GLU A 108 101.07 -145.44 -44.08
CA GLU A 108 101.94 -144.96 -45.15
C GLU A 108 101.22 -144.98 -46.51
N SER A 109 100.41 -146.01 -46.79
CA SER A 109 99.56 -146.03 -47.99
C SER A 109 98.53 -144.90 -48.00
N LEU A 110 97.93 -144.58 -46.85
CA LEU A 110 97.03 -143.43 -46.70
C LEU A 110 97.77 -142.10 -46.83
N ILE A 111 98.98 -141.99 -46.26
CA ILE A 111 99.85 -140.80 -46.36
C ILE A 111 100.30 -140.59 -47.80
N GLN A 112 100.73 -141.62 -48.53
CA GLN A 112 101.07 -141.50 -49.95
C GLN A 112 99.84 -141.14 -50.81
N SER A 113 98.64 -141.64 -50.45
CA SER A 113 97.39 -141.22 -51.09
C SER A 113 97.07 -139.75 -50.82
N LEU A 114 97.20 -139.26 -49.57
CA LEU A 114 97.06 -137.84 -49.24
C LEU A 114 98.11 -137.00 -49.97
N LYS A 115 99.37 -137.43 -49.98
CA LYS A 115 100.50 -136.75 -50.62
C LYS A 115 100.26 -136.58 -52.12
N MET A 116 99.76 -137.62 -52.81
CA MET A 116 99.36 -137.52 -54.21
C MET A 116 98.14 -136.62 -54.44
N ASN A 117 97.13 -136.63 -53.56
CA ASN A 117 95.99 -135.72 -53.68
C ASN A 117 96.37 -134.25 -53.40
N ILE A 118 97.26 -134.01 -52.45
CA ILE A 118 97.85 -132.69 -52.16
C ILE A 118 98.68 -132.21 -53.37
N PHE A 119 99.52 -133.07 -53.94
CA PHE A 119 100.22 -132.76 -55.19
C PHE A 119 99.25 -132.42 -56.33
N ARG A 120 98.15 -133.18 -56.46
CA ARG A 120 97.10 -132.94 -57.46
C ARG A 120 96.42 -131.58 -57.26
N LEU A 121 96.08 -131.22 -56.01
CA LEU A 121 95.50 -129.91 -55.67
C LEU A 121 96.49 -128.75 -55.83
N GLN A 122 97.78 -128.93 -55.54
CA GLN A 122 98.81 -127.93 -55.84
C GLN A 122 98.99 -127.74 -57.35
N THR A 123 98.97 -128.84 -58.12
CA THR A 123 99.03 -128.80 -59.58
C THR A 123 97.76 -128.14 -60.16
N GLU A 124 96.58 -128.41 -59.60
CA GLU A 124 95.31 -127.79 -60.00
C GLU A 124 95.23 -126.30 -59.64
N LYS A 125 95.88 -125.89 -58.54
CA LYS A 125 96.10 -124.48 -58.15
C LYS A 125 97.05 -123.76 -59.12
N GLU A 126 98.12 -124.41 -59.58
CA GLU A 126 99.12 -123.81 -60.46
C GLU A 126 98.73 -123.83 -61.95
N LEU A 127 97.93 -124.81 -62.38
CA LEU A 127 97.46 -124.92 -63.78
C LEU A 127 96.23 -124.05 -64.12
N ASN A 128 95.61 -123.34 -63.18
CA ASN A 128 94.43 -122.49 -63.47
C ASN A 128 94.49 -121.05 -62.89
N PRO A 129 95.42 -120.20 -63.38
CA PRO A 129 95.49 -118.80 -62.97
C PRO A 129 94.26 -117.97 -63.43
N GLN A 130 93.62 -118.31 -64.55
CA GLN A 130 92.49 -117.54 -65.10
C GLN A 130 91.27 -117.51 -64.17
N LYS A 131 90.91 -118.64 -63.56
CA LYS A 131 89.76 -118.72 -62.62
C LYS A 131 89.99 -117.89 -61.35
N THR A 132 91.25 -117.78 -60.92
CA THR A 132 91.65 -116.94 -59.77
C THR A 132 91.59 -115.45 -60.10
N ALA A 133 92.02 -115.06 -61.32
CA ALA A 133 91.89 -113.68 -61.79
C ALA A 133 90.43 -113.23 -61.87
N PHE A 134 89.56 -114.02 -62.52
CA PHE A 134 88.13 -113.69 -62.67
C PHE A 134 87.40 -113.50 -61.33
N LEU A 135 87.69 -114.34 -60.33
CA LEU A 135 87.08 -114.20 -59.00
C LEU A 135 87.58 -112.95 -58.25
N LYS A 136 88.85 -112.56 -58.44
CA LYS A 136 89.39 -111.33 -57.85
C LYS A 136 88.82 -110.09 -58.53
N ASP A 137 88.67 -110.11 -59.85
CA ASP A 137 88.08 -109.01 -60.61
C ASP A 137 86.61 -108.80 -60.21
N ARG A 138 85.83 -109.89 -60.11
CA ARG A 138 84.43 -109.83 -59.68
C ARG A 138 84.27 -109.42 -58.21
N LEU A 139 85.24 -109.73 -57.34
CA LEU A 139 85.29 -109.20 -55.98
C LEU A 139 85.56 -107.69 -55.97
N ASN A 140 86.49 -107.20 -56.81
CA ASN A 140 86.73 -105.78 -56.98
C ASN A 140 85.46 -105.05 -57.48
N THR A 141 84.72 -105.61 -58.45
CA THR A 141 83.48 -105.01 -58.95
C THR A 141 82.44 -104.81 -57.84
N ILE A 142 82.22 -105.87 -57.04
CA ILE A 142 81.28 -105.84 -55.90
C ILE A 142 81.76 -104.87 -54.81
N GLN A 143 83.08 -104.82 -54.56
CA GLN A 143 83.66 -103.90 -53.58
C GLN A 143 83.58 -102.43 -54.06
N GLU A 144 83.70 -102.17 -55.36
CA GLU A 144 83.45 -100.86 -55.96
C GLU A 144 81.97 -100.47 -55.92
N GLU A 145 81.06 -101.40 -56.20
CA GLU A 145 79.60 -101.23 -56.08
C GLU A 145 79.23 -100.85 -54.65
N HIS A 146 79.62 -101.65 -53.66
CA HIS A 146 79.44 -101.28 -52.25
C HIS A 146 80.12 -99.95 -51.88
N SER A 147 81.26 -99.59 -52.49
CA SER A 147 81.88 -98.27 -52.27
C SER A 147 81.07 -97.11 -52.89
N ARG A 148 80.34 -97.36 -53.98
CA ARG A 148 79.47 -96.40 -54.65
C ARG A 148 78.17 -96.25 -53.86
N ASP A 149 77.53 -97.35 -53.49
CA ASP A 149 76.31 -97.38 -52.69
C ASP A 149 76.53 -96.74 -51.31
N LEU A 150 77.65 -97.04 -50.64
CA LEU A 150 77.99 -96.43 -49.35
C LEU A 150 78.22 -94.91 -49.46
N LYS A 151 78.82 -94.42 -50.56
CA LYS A 151 78.94 -92.97 -50.83
C LYS A 151 77.59 -92.33 -51.12
N LEU A 152 76.71 -93.02 -51.83
CA LEU A 152 75.37 -92.56 -52.17
C LEU A 152 74.50 -92.47 -50.89
N LEU A 153 74.56 -93.49 -50.03
CA LEU A 153 73.91 -93.51 -48.73
C LEU A 153 74.50 -92.45 -47.77
N GLN A 154 75.82 -92.22 -47.79
CA GLN A 154 76.44 -91.13 -47.03
C GLN A 154 75.99 -89.75 -47.52
N LEU A 155 75.86 -89.56 -48.83
CA LEU A 155 75.35 -88.32 -49.43
C LEU A 155 73.87 -88.10 -49.09
N GLU A 156 73.06 -89.15 -49.12
CA GLU A 156 71.64 -89.12 -48.75
C GLU A 156 71.44 -88.86 -47.26
N VAL A 157 72.20 -89.50 -46.37
CA VAL A 157 72.24 -89.18 -44.93
C VAL A 157 72.71 -87.74 -44.69
N MET A 158 73.64 -87.21 -45.49
CA MET A 158 74.04 -85.81 -45.39
C MET A 158 72.94 -84.84 -45.86
N ASN A 159 72.21 -85.20 -46.92
CA ASN A 159 71.08 -84.45 -47.47
C ASN A 159 69.89 -84.43 -46.48
N LEU A 160 69.47 -85.59 -45.96
CA LEU A 160 68.43 -85.70 -44.94
C LEU A 160 68.81 -84.95 -43.65
N ARG A 161 70.10 -84.95 -43.26
CA ARG A 161 70.60 -84.13 -42.14
C ARG A 161 70.60 -82.63 -42.45
N GLN A 162 70.71 -82.22 -43.72
CA GLN A 162 70.56 -80.81 -44.11
C GLN A 162 69.08 -80.43 -44.07
N GLN A 163 68.20 -81.19 -44.70
CA GLN A 163 66.75 -80.98 -44.68
C GLN A 163 66.20 -80.92 -43.25
N LEU A 164 66.69 -81.77 -42.33
CA LEU A 164 66.31 -81.72 -40.92
C LEU A 164 66.83 -80.47 -40.18
N ARG A 165 67.96 -79.88 -40.60
CA ARG A 165 68.38 -78.56 -40.11
C ARG A 165 67.51 -77.46 -40.69
N ASP A 166 67.24 -77.49 -42.00
CA ASP A 166 66.46 -76.46 -42.70
C ASP A 166 65.03 -76.39 -42.14
N VAL A 167 64.37 -77.55 -42.00
CA VAL A 167 63.04 -77.68 -41.39
C VAL A 167 63.06 -77.18 -39.94
N LYS A 168 64.11 -77.47 -39.18
CA LYS A 168 64.22 -76.98 -37.80
C LYS A 168 64.49 -75.48 -37.71
N GLU A 169 65.28 -74.92 -38.62
CA GLU A 169 65.52 -73.47 -38.67
C GLU A 169 64.23 -72.72 -39.04
N GLU A 170 63.38 -73.29 -39.90
CA GLU A 170 62.03 -72.77 -40.17
C GLU A 170 61.04 -73.01 -39.02
N GLU A 171 61.16 -74.12 -38.26
CA GLU A 171 60.39 -74.35 -37.02
C GLU A 171 60.72 -73.30 -35.95
N ASP A 172 62.02 -73.05 -35.70
CA ASP A 172 62.50 -72.04 -34.76
C ASP A 172 62.05 -70.62 -35.20
N LYS A 173 62.17 -70.26 -36.49
CA LYS A 173 61.65 -69.00 -37.05
C LYS A 173 60.13 -68.85 -36.89
N ALA A 174 59.36 -69.91 -37.17
CA ALA A 174 57.91 -69.90 -37.02
C ALA A 174 57.50 -69.74 -35.55
N GLN A 175 58.27 -70.33 -34.63
CA GLN A 175 58.01 -70.20 -33.19
C GLN A 175 58.36 -68.81 -32.64
N ASP A 176 59.43 -68.17 -33.14
CA ASP A 176 59.73 -66.76 -32.86
C ASP A 176 58.64 -65.82 -33.42
N GLU A 177 58.13 -66.09 -34.62
CA GLU A 177 57.01 -65.32 -35.20
C GLU A 177 55.71 -65.50 -34.40
N VAL A 178 55.40 -66.72 -33.94
CA VAL A 178 54.25 -66.98 -33.07
C VAL A 178 54.39 -66.26 -31.73
N GLN A 179 55.58 -66.23 -31.13
CA GLN A 179 55.83 -65.41 -29.92
C GLN A 179 55.63 -63.92 -30.19
N ARG A 180 56.15 -63.41 -31.32
CA ARG A 180 55.99 -62.01 -31.74
C ARG A 180 54.52 -61.63 -31.94
N LEU A 181 53.74 -62.49 -32.58
CA LEU A 181 52.30 -62.33 -32.80
C LEU A 181 51.49 -62.46 -31.50
N THR A 182 51.93 -63.31 -30.56
CA THR A 182 51.32 -63.41 -29.23
C THR A 182 51.49 -62.10 -28.46
N VAL A 183 52.71 -61.55 -28.39
CA VAL A 183 52.99 -60.29 -27.69
C VAL A 183 52.28 -59.08 -28.33
N THR A 184 52.10 -59.05 -29.66
CA THR A 184 51.29 -57.99 -30.31
C THR A 184 49.79 -58.18 -30.09
N LEU A 185 49.29 -59.42 -30.07
CA LEU A 185 47.89 -59.73 -29.73
C LEU A 185 47.55 -59.36 -28.27
N GLU A 186 48.44 -59.69 -27.32
CA GLU A 186 48.28 -59.28 -25.92
C GLU A 186 48.20 -57.76 -25.79
N ARG A 187 49.15 -57.02 -26.39
CA ARG A 187 49.16 -55.55 -26.42
C ARG A 187 47.91 -54.97 -27.10
N ALA A 188 47.42 -55.58 -28.17
CA ALA A 188 46.17 -55.18 -28.82
C ALA A 188 44.94 -55.46 -27.93
N SER A 189 44.94 -56.56 -27.17
CA SER A 189 43.88 -56.88 -26.23
C SER A 189 43.85 -55.91 -25.04
N GLU A 190 45.02 -55.54 -24.51
CA GLU A 190 45.14 -54.66 -23.35
C GLU A 190 44.81 -53.21 -23.70
N THR A 191 45.28 -52.72 -24.85
CA THR A 191 44.87 -51.41 -25.38
C THR A 191 43.37 -51.36 -25.67
N LYS A 192 42.75 -52.45 -26.16
CA LYS A 192 41.29 -52.56 -26.32
C LYS A 192 40.53 -52.52 -24.99
N LYS A 193 41.01 -53.19 -23.94
CA LYS A 193 40.44 -53.07 -22.57
C LYS A 193 40.51 -51.63 -22.07
N ASN A 194 41.69 -51.00 -22.16
CA ASN A 194 41.92 -49.65 -21.67
C ASN A 194 41.05 -48.62 -22.42
N ALA A 195 40.88 -48.77 -23.73
CA ALA A 195 39.95 -47.94 -24.51
C ALA A 195 38.49 -48.09 -24.05
N ALA A 196 38.03 -49.31 -23.76
CA ALA A 196 36.67 -49.56 -23.26
C ALA A 196 36.43 -48.99 -21.84
N ILE A 197 37.44 -49.03 -20.97
CA ILE A 197 37.39 -48.38 -19.64
C ILE A 197 37.23 -46.87 -19.80
N ILE A 198 38.08 -46.23 -20.62
CA ILE A 198 38.02 -44.79 -20.91
C ILE A 198 36.67 -44.40 -21.54
N GLU A 199 36.09 -45.25 -22.40
CA GLU A 199 34.77 -45.01 -23.00
C GLU A 199 33.65 -45.00 -21.94
N GLU A 200 33.66 -45.92 -20.97
CA GLU A 200 32.64 -45.95 -19.91
C GLU A 200 32.88 -44.87 -18.84
N GLU A 201 34.12 -44.50 -18.54
CA GLU A 201 34.44 -43.32 -17.73
C GLU A 201 33.94 -42.03 -18.38
N LEU A 202 34.08 -41.89 -19.71
CA LEU A 202 33.51 -40.79 -20.49
C LEU A 202 31.97 -40.81 -20.49
N LYS A 203 31.32 -41.98 -20.54
CA LYS A 203 29.86 -42.07 -20.38
C LYS A 203 29.41 -41.73 -18.96
N ILE A 204 30.13 -42.16 -17.92
CA ILE A 204 29.81 -41.85 -16.52
C ILE A 204 29.98 -40.34 -16.25
N THR A 205 31.05 -39.73 -16.72
CA THR A 205 31.26 -38.27 -16.59
C THR A 205 30.24 -37.49 -17.41
N LYS A 206 29.90 -37.91 -18.64
CA LYS A 206 28.81 -37.32 -19.44
C LYS A 206 27.44 -37.43 -18.74
N ARG A 207 27.10 -38.59 -18.16
CA ARG A 207 25.87 -38.78 -17.37
C ARG A 207 25.84 -37.85 -16.15
N LYS A 208 26.94 -37.76 -15.38
CA LYS A 208 27.07 -36.83 -14.24
C LYS A 208 26.93 -35.37 -14.67
N MET A 209 27.55 -34.96 -15.78
CA MET A 209 27.48 -33.60 -16.30
C MET A 209 26.06 -33.25 -16.79
N ASN A 210 25.39 -34.16 -17.49
CA ASN A 210 23.99 -33.97 -17.89
C ASN A 210 23.05 -33.84 -16.68
N LEU A 211 23.23 -34.68 -15.65
CA LEU A 211 22.49 -34.54 -14.38
C LEU A 211 22.75 -33.18 -13.73
N LYS A 212 24.01 -32.72 -13.68
CA LYS A 212 24.36 -31.39 -13.15
C LYS A 212 23.70 -30.24 -13.91
N ILE A 213 23.61 -30.36 -15.23
CA ILE A 213 22.93 -29.38 -16.10
C ILE A 213 21.42 -29.40 -15.85
N GLN A 214 20.82 -30.58 -15.70
CA GLN A 214 19.39 -30.73 -15.40
C GLN A 214 19.03 -30.21 -14.01
N GLU A 215 19.83 -30.53 -12.98
CA GLU A 215 19.72 -29.97 -11.62
C GLU A 215 19.79 -28.43 -11.66
N ASN A 216 20.79 -27.86 -12.33
CA ASN A 216 20.95 -26.40 -12.42
C ASN A 216 19.80 -25.72 -13.17
N LEU A 217 19.30 -26.29 -14.27
CA LEU A 217 18.16 -25.76 -15.01
C LEU A 217 16.86 -25.84 -14.21
N GLN A 218 16.67 -26.92 -13.44
CA GLN A 218 15.51 -27.07 -12.57
C GLN A 218 15.57 -26.11 -11.37
N MET A 219 16.76 -25.90 -10.80
CA MET A 219 17.01 -24.88 -9.76
C MET A 219 16.73 -23.46 -10.29
N SER A 220 17.24 -23.10 -11.47
CA SER A 220 17.01 -21.75 -12.03
C SER A 220 15.55 -21.52 -12.36
N PHE A 221 14.88 -22.49 -12.97
CA PHE A 221 13.45 -22.37 -13.31
C PHE A 221 12.55 -22.32 -12.06
N SER A 222 12.87 -23.09 -11.01
CA SER A 222 12.18 -23.00 -9.73
C SER A 222 12.33 -21.60 -9.11
N LYS A 223 13.57 -21.07 -9.11
CA LYS A 223 13.85 -19.76 -8.54
C LYS A 223 13.21 -18.61 -9.34
N GLU A 224 13.27 -18.64 -10.67
CA GLU A 224 12.54 -17.67 -11.52
C GLU A 224 11.02 -17.74 -11.29
N HIS A 225 10.47 -18.91 -10.99
CA HIS A 225 9.04 -19.09 -10.71
C HIS A 225 8.66 -18.58 -9.31
N GLU A 226 9.51 -18.76 -8.29
CA GLU A 226 9.33 -18.19 -6.96
C GLU A 226 9.45 -16.66 -7.00
N GLU A 227 10.46 -16.12 -7.70
CA GLU A 227 10.61 -14.68 -7.92
C GLU A 227 9.42 -14.10 -8.72
N ASN A 228 8.89 -14.81 -9.73
CA ASN A 228 7.65 -14.41 -10.42
C ASN A 228 6.43 -14.41 -9.49
N ALA A 229 6.28 -15.42 -8.64
CA ALA A 229 5.16 -15.53 -7.71
C ALA A 229 5.20 -14.40 -6.67
N TYR A 230 6.38 -14.12 -6.13
CA TYR A 230 6.65 -13.00 -5.22
C TYR A 230 6.33 -11.66 -5.90
N LEU A 231 6.90 -11.38 -7.08
CA LEU A 231 6.64 -10.13 -7.82
C LEU A 231 5.16 -9.95 -8.18
N ARG A 232 4.45 -11.02 -8.52
CA ARG A 232 2.99 -10.97 -8.76
C ARG A 232 2.21 -10.64 -7.48
N SER A 233 2.63 -11.16 -6.33
CA SER A 233 2.03 -10.84 -5.04
C SER A 233 2.29 -9.38 -4.65
N GLU A 234 3.50 -8.87 -4.87
CA GLU A 234 3.85 -7.48 -4.56
C GLU A 234 3.14 -6.49 -5.51
N ILE A 235 3.05 -6.80 -6.81
CA ILE A 235 2.21 -6.04 -7.76
C ILE A 235 0.74 -6.02 -7.32
N MET A 236 0.19 -7.14 -6.83
CA MET A 236 -1.18 -7.20 -6.31
C MET A 236 -1.36 -6.29 -5.09
N SER A 237 -0.42 -6.33 -4.14
CA SER A 237 -0.43 -5.49 -2.94
C SER A 237 -0.31 -4.00 -3.28
N LEU A 238 0.55 -3.65 -4.24
CA LEU A 238 0.69 -2.27 -4.73
C LEU A 238 -0.56 -1.79 -5.48
N HIS A 239 -1.24 -2.66 -6.22
CA HIS A 239 -2.52 -2.35 -6.86
C HIS A 239 -3.61 -2.07 -5.80
N GLU A 240 -3.76 -2.94 -4.81
CA GLU A 240 -4.72 -2.78 -3.71
C GLU A 240 -4.44 -1.50 -2.89
N ALA A 241 -3.16 -1.16 -2.67
CA ALA A 241 -2.76 0.08 -2.03
C ALA A 241 -3.08 1.31 -2.90
N SER A 242 -2.89 1.23 -4.22
CA SER A 242 -3.22 2.27 -5.19
C SER A 242 -4.73 2.52 -5.26
N GLU A 243 -5.56 1.47 -5.28
CA GLU A 243 -7.02 1.58 -5.25
C GLU A 243 -7.53 2.22 -3.95
N LYS A 244 -6.95 1.82 -2.80
CA LYS A 244 -7.27 2.44 -1.50
C LYS A 244 -6.86 3.91 -1.46
N ALA A 245 -5.70 4.26 -2.00
CA ALA A 245 -5.24 5.65 -2.12
C ALA A 245 -6.14 6.47 -3.06
N GLN A 246 -6.56 5.92 -4.20
CA GLN A 246 -7.49 6.56 -5.11
C GLN A 246 -8.85 6.80 -4.46
N ALA A 247 -9.43 5.78 -3.80
CA ALA A 247 -10.72 5.91 -3.12
C ALA A 247 -10.70 7.00 -2.02
N LEU A 248 -9.61 7.08 -1.25
CA LEU A 248 -9.39 8.15 -0.27
C LEU A 248 -9.23 9.52 -0.93
N ASN A 249 -8.52 9.62 -2.05
CA ASN A 249 -8.32 10.88 -2.77
C ASN A 249 -9.63 11.37 -3.44
N GLU A 250 -10.45 10.47 -3.97
CA GLU A 250 -11.80 10.79 -4.41
C GLU A 250 -12.70 11.24 -3.25
N GLN A 251 -12.61 10.58 -2.08
CA GLN A 251 -13.35 11.00 -0.88
C GLN A 251 -12.90 12.39 -0.41
N LEU A 252 -11.60 12.67 -0.39
CA LEU A 252 -11.06 14.00 -0.10
C LEU A 252 -11.57 15.04 -1.10
N THR A 253 -11.61 14.69 -2.39
CA THR A 253 -12.14 15.57 -3.46
C THR A 253 -13.62 15.87 -3.26
N ARG A 254 -14.44 14.87 -2.91
CA ARG A 254 -15.86 15.06 -2.55
C ARG A 254 -16.00 16.00 -1.35
N ASN A 255 -15.29 15.72 -0.25
CA ASN A 255 -15.31 16.55 0.96
C ASN A 255 -14.88 18.01 0.66
N CYS A 256 -13.87 18.21 -0.18
CA CYS A 256 -13.40 19.54 -0.60
C CYS A 256 -14.45 20.28 -1.44
N SER A 257 -15.14 19.60 -2.36
CA SER A 257 -16.21 20.20 -3.17
C SER A 257 -17.45 20.56 -2.32
N GLU A 258 -17.80 19.71 -1.36
CA GLU A 258 -18.93 19.89 -0.44
C GLU A 258 -18.64 21.02 0.57
N LEU A 259 -17.42 21.07 1.13
CA LEU A 259 -16.96 22.17 1.98
C LEU A 259 -16.90 23.51 1.22
N ASN A 260 -16.46 23.49 -0.05
CA ASN A 260 -16.45 24.70 -0.88
C ASN A 260 -17.88 25.16 -1.24
N SER A 261 -18.81 24.23 -1.43
CA SER A 261 -20.25 24.54 -1.59
C SER A 261 -20.83 25.17 -0.31
N MET A 262 -20.58 24.58 0.86
CA MET A 262 -20.96 25.16 2.15
C MET A 262 -20.34 26.55 2.36
N LEU A 263 -19.06 26.74 2.04
CA LEU A 263 -18.38 28.04 2.11
C LEU A 263 -19.02 29.07 1.17
N GLN A 264 -19.46 28.66 -0.02
CA GLN A 264 -20.16 29.53 -0.97
C GLN A 264 -21.55 29.91 -0.45
N THR A 265 -22.31 28.98 0.13
CA THR A 265 -23.59 29.26 0.79
C THR A 265 -23.42 30.20 1.98
N VAL A 266 -22.44 29.96 2.86
CA VAL A 266 -22.15 30.85 4.00
C VAL A 266 -21.70 32.23 3.54
N ARG A 267 -20.93 32.34 2.44
CA ARG A 267 -20.59 33.63 1.83
C ARG A 267 -21.81 34.37 1.30
N MET A 268 -22.73 33.68 0.62
CA MET A 268 -23.99 34.26 0.14
C MET A 268 -24.89 34.71 1.29
N GLU A 269 -25.03 33.90 2.34
CA GLU A 269 -25.87 34.25 3.49
C GLU A 269 -25.24 35.40 4.27
N ASN A 270 -23.91 35.47 4.39
CA ASN A 270 -23.22 36.60 5.00
C ASN A 270 -23.38 37.90 4.18
N THR A 271 -23.26 37.86 2.84
CA THR A 271 -23.54 39.06 2.01
C THR A 271 -25.01 39.49 2.10
N ARG A 272 -25.95 38.55 2.21
CA ARG A 272 -27.36 38.83 2.49
C ARG A 272 -27.57 39.45 3.87
N ILE A 273 -26.92 38.93 4.91
CA ILE A 273 -27.00 39.45 6.28
C ILE A 273 -26.42 40.87 6.34
N ILE A 274 -25.30 41.14 5.67
CA ILE A 274 -24.70 42.48 5.57
C ILE A 274 -25.66 43.44 4.84
N ALA A 275 -26.22 43.02 3.69
CA ALA A 275 -27.18 43.84 2.95
C ALA A 275 -28.45 44.15 3.78
N ASN A 276 -28.97 43.16 4.51
CA ASN A 276 -30.11 43.35 5.42
C ASN A 276 -29.79 44.31 6.56
N HIS A 277 -28.64 44.16 7.24
CA HIS A 277 -28.22 45.10 8.29
C HIS A 277 -28.03 46.51 7.73
N GLN A 278 -27.45 46.66 6.54
CA GLN A 278 -27.25 47.96 5.92
C GLN A 278 -28.57 48.62 5.48
N ALA A 279 -29.57 47.83 5.06
CA ALA A 279 -30.92 48.32 4.79
C ALA A 279 -31.65 48.73 6.08
N ILE A 280 -31.55 47.94 7.16
CA ILE A 280 -32.11 48.28 8.48
C ILE A 280 -31.48 49.57 9.01
N LEU A 281 -30.15 49.68 9.01
CA LEU A 281 -29.43 50.88 9.44
C LEU A 281 -29.80 52.12 8.60
N GLN A 282 -30.05 51.98 7.30
CA GLN A 282 -30.54 53.08 6.47
C GLN A 282 -31.97 53.49 6.84
N GLU A 283 -32.85 52.55 7.19
CA GLU A 283 -34.22 52.87 7.59
C GLU A 283 -34.27 53.44 9.02
N GLU A 284 -33.45 52.94 9.95
CA GLU A 284 -33.25 53.55 11.27
C GLU A 284 -32.67 54.96 11.16
N GLN A 285 -31.74 55.23 10.25
CA GLN A 285 -31.24 56.58 9.98
C GLN A 285 -32.32 57.50 9.40
N LYS A 286 -33.20 57.02 8.51
CA LYS A 286 -34.37 57.77 8.03
C LYS A 286 -35.37 58.04 9.15
N MET A 287 -35.68 57.04 9.96
CA MET A 287 -36.60 57.18 11.09
C MET A 287 -36.04 58.14 12.14
N MET A 288 -34.76 58.04 12.49
CA MET A 288 -34.07 58.95 13.40
C MET A 288 -34.09 60.39 12.86
N THR A 289 -33.71 60.62 11.59
CA THR A 289 -33.73 61.95 10.99
C THR A 289 -35.15 62.52 10.86
N LYS A 290 -36.16 61.68 10.56
CA LYS A 290 -37.58 62.07 10.55
C LYS A 290 -38.09 62.42 11.95
N THR A 291 -37.80 61.61 12.97
CA THR A 291 -38.19 61.94 14.37
C THR A 291 -37.48 63.19 14.88
N PHE A 292 -36.24 63.45 14.46
CA PHE A 292 -35.54 64.69 14.78
C PHE A 292 -36.15 65.90 14.06
N GLN A 293 -36.57 65.75 12.79
CA GLN A 293 -37.34 66.79 12.08
C GLN A 293 -38.69 67.06 12.76
N GLU A 294 -39.42 66.02 13.19
CA GLU A 294 -40.69 66.14 13.90
C GLU A 294 -40.51 66.79 15.29
N GLN A 295 -39.44 66.44 16.02
CA GLN A 295 -39.09 67.10 17.28
C GLN A 295 -38.70 68.57 17.08
N ASN A 296 -37.97 68.92 16.03
CA ASN A 296 -37.67 70.32 15.70
C ASN A 296 -38.94 71.09 15.32
N LEU A 297 -39.85 70.51 14.53
CA LEU A 297 -41.14 71.13 14.20
C LEU A 297 -42.03 71.33 15.44
N LEU A 298 -42.01 70.39 16.39
CA LEU A 298 -42.69 70.52 17.69
C LEU A 298 -42.03 71.60 18.56
N LEU A 299 -40.69 71.70 18.54
CA LEU A 299 -39.93 72.71 19.26
C LEU A 299 -40.17 74.11 18.68
N ASP A 300 -40.20 74.27 17.36
CA ASP A 300 -40.52 75.51 16.68
C ASP A 300 -41.99 75.92 16.92
N ALA A 301 -42.92 74.97 16.93
CA ALA A 301 -44.31 75.22 17.31
C ALA A 301 -44.44 75.64 18.79
N ALA A 302 -43.68 75.02 19.71
CA ALA A 302 -43.63 75.42 21.11
C ALA A 302 -43.01 76.81 21.29
N HIS A 303 -41.90 77.11 20.59
CA HIS A 303 -41.30 78.45 20.55
C HIS A 303 -42.28 79.49 19.99
N ALA A 304 -43.05 79.15 18.95
CA ALA A 304 -44.08 80.04 18.41
C ALA A 304 -45.23 80.27 19.41
N SER A 305 -45.71 79.24 20.11
CA SER A 305 -46.72 79.38 21.17
C SER A 305 -46.20 80.26 22.31
N ILE A 306 -45.02 79.95 22.85
CA ILE A 306 -44.37 80.74 23.92
C ILE A 306 -44.14 82.18 23.48
N THR A 307 -43.76 82.43 22.22
CA THR A 307 -43.60 83.79 21.68
C THR A 307 -44.94 84.51 21.55
N SER A 308 -46.01 83.81 21.13
CA SER A 308 -47.36 84.36 21.04
C SER A 308 -47.97 84.65 22.41
N GLU A 309 -47.76 83.78 23.39
CA GLU A 309 -48.14 83.96 24.79
C GLU A 309 -47.35 85.11 25.42
N LEU A 310 -46.03 85.16 25.23
CA LEU A 310 -45.18 86.27 25.70
C LEU A 310 -45.61 87.61 25.09
N GLN A 311 -45.94 87.64 23.79
CA GLN A 311 -46.46 88.84 23.14
C GLN A 311 -47.87 89.20 23.67
N THR A 312 -48.70 88.22 23.99
CA THR A 312 -50.03 88.44 24.60
C THR A 312 -49.88 89.01 26.01
N VAL A 313 -49.05 88.42 26.87
CA VAL A 313 -48.74 88.93 28.21
C VAL A 313 -48.07 90.30 28.16
N GLN A 314 -47.25 90.60 27.15
CA GLN A 314 -46.67 91.93 26.94
C GLN A 314 -47.72 92.95 26.45
N ASN A 315 -48.72 92.53 25.67
CA ASN A 315 -49.87 93.36 25.28
C ASN A 315 -50.80 93.62 26.49
N GLU A 316 -51.10 92.60 27.29
CA GLU A 316 -51.85 92.72 28.54
C GLU A 316 -51.11 93.62 29.53
N LYS A 317 -49.79 93.47 29.67
CA LYS A 317 -48.94 94.34 30.50
C LYS A 317 -48.97 95.80 30.02
N THR A 318 -48.96 96.07 28.72
CA THR A 318 -49.07 97.45 28.22
C THR A 318 -50.48 98.02 28.39
N GLN A 319 -51.54 97.21 28.24
CA GLN A 319 -52.91 97.60 28.59
C GLN A 319 -53.08 97.88 30.09
N LEU A 320 -52.54 97.01 30.96
CA LEU A 320 -52.54 97.20 32.41
C LEU A 320 -51.70 98.41 32.84
N GLN A 321 -50.60 98.71 32.15
CA GLN A 321 -49.86 99.96 32.36
C GLN A 321 -50.71 101.18 31.98
N VAL A 322 -51.38 101.17 30.83
CA VAL A 322 -52.30 102.26 30.44
C VAL A 322 -53.47 102.40 31.42
N HIS A 323 -54.02 101.30 31.94
CA HIS A 323 -55.05 101.33 32.98
C HIS A 323 -54.50 101.85 34.32
N LEU A 324 -53.27 101.52 34.70
CA LEU A 324 -52.60 102.04 35.90
C LEU A 324 -52.33 103.54 35.75
N ASP A 325 -51.81 103.99 34.62
CA ASP A 325 -51.54 105.40 34.32
C ASP A 325 -52.85 106.21 34.29
N HIS A 326 -53.93 105.63 33.75
CA HIS A 326 -55.27 106.21 33.79
C HIS A 326 -55.82 106.28 35.22
N LEU A 327 -55.69 105.23 36.01
CA LEU A 327 -56.14 105.21 37.41
C LEU A 327 -55.32 106.18 38.29
N ILE A 328 -54.03 106.35 38.01
CA ILE A 328 -53.19 107.38 38.62
C ILE A 328 -53.68 108.78 38.22
N LEU A 329 -54.05 109.00 36.96
CA LEU A 329 -54.64 110.27 36.50
C LEU A 329 -56.00 110.54 37.16
N GLU A 330 -56.88 109.55 37.26
CA GLU A 330 -58.17 109.66 37.96
C GLU A 330 -57.99 109.90 39.46
N HIS A 331 -57.07 109.19 40.11
CA HIS A 331 -56.71 109.41 41.50
C HIS A 331 -56.19 110.83 41.72
N ASN A 332 -55.27 111.30 40.89
CA ASN A 332 -54.76 112.68 40.95
C ASN A 332 -55.86 113.71 40.72
N GLN A 333 -56.80 113.47 39.80
CA GLN A 333 -57.99 114.32 39.64
C GLN A 333 -58.91 114.28 40.86
N CYS A 334 -59.11 113.13 41.49
CA CYS A 334 -59.94 112.99 42.69
C CYS A 334 -59.30 113.66 43.89
N THR A 335 -57.99 113.51 44.07
CA THR A 335 -57.19 114.20 45.08
C THR A 335 -57.20 115.72 44.86
N GLN A 336 -57.08 116.20 43.62
CA GLN A 336 -57.23 117.62 43.28
C GLN A 336 -58.65 118.13 43.58
N LYS A 337 -59.70 117.40 43.15
CA LYS A 337 -61.10 117.73 43.46
C LYS A 337 -61.37 117.75 44.97
N ALA A 338 -60.76 116.83 45.72
CA ALA A 338 -60.83 116.78 47.17
C ALA A 338 -60.13 117.97 47.82
N GLN A 339 -58.90 118.31 47.42
CA GLN A 339 -58.20 119.52 47.88
C GLN A 339 -58.95 120.81 47.52
N ASP A 340 -59.60 120.88 46.36
CA ASP A 340 -60.37 122.05 45.96
C ASP A 340 -61.76 122.09 46.61
N ALA A 341 -62.27 120.95 47.09
CA ALA A 341 -63.42 120.89 48.00
C ALA A 341 -63.01 121.29 49.42
N GLU A 342 -61.86 120.82 49.91
CA GLU A 342 -61.26 121.16 51.20
C GLU A 342 -60.99 122.66 51.31
N LYS A 343 -60.34 123.28 50.30
CA LYS A 343 -60.17 124.74 50.19
C LYS A 343 -61.51 125.47 50.19
N ARG A 344 -62.53 124.97 49.46
CA ARG A 344 -63.87 125.58 49.45
C ARG A 344 -64.57 125.46 50.80
N THR A 345 -64.46 124.33 51.49
CA THR A 345 -65.00 124.15 52.85
C THR A 345 -64.21 124.92 53.90
N ALA A 346 -62.91 125.14 53.71
CA ALA A 346 -62.09 126.00 54.55
C ALA A 346 -62.52 127.47 54.40
N VAL A 347 -62.64 127.99 53.17
CA VAL A 347 -63.17 129.34 52.90
C VAL A 347 -64.62 129.49 53.40
N GLN A 348 -65.46 128.45 53.24
CA GLN A 348 -66.82 128.45 53.78
C GLN A 348 -66.84 128.40 55.32
N LYS A 349 -65.88 127.71 55.95
CA LYS A 349 -65.68 127.69 57.40
C LYS A 349 -65.20 129.04 57.90
N GLU A 350 -64.24 129.69 57.25
CA GLU A 350 -63.80 131.06 57.56
C GLU A 350 -64.95 132.06 57.41
N LEU A 351 -65.77 131.94 56.37
CA LEU A 351 -66.96 132.76 56.17
C LEU A 351 -68.02 132.53 57.27
N LEU A 352 -68.21 131.28 57.70
CA LEU A 352 -69.10 130.93 58.81
C LEU A 352 -68.55 131.40 60.16
N GLU A 353 -67.24 131.28 60.41
CA GLU A 353 -66.59 131.76 61.63
C GLU A 353 -66.64 133.30 61.69
N SER A 354 -66.38 134.00 60.58
CA SER A 354 -66.59 135.44 60.44
C SER A 354 -68.06 135.84 60.65
N THR A 355 -69.00 135.06 60.13
CA THR A 355 -70.44 135.28 60.37
C THR A 355 -70.83 135.03 61.83
N ILE A 356 -70.23 134.03 62.50
CA ILE A 356 -70.43 133.75 63.93
C ILE A 356 -69.81 134.85 64.79
N VAL A 357 -68.66 135.41 64.42
CA VAL A 357 -68.08 136.58 65.09
C VAL A 357 -69.01 137.78 64.95
N ARG A 358 -69.43 138.14 63.72
CA ARG A 358 -70.38 139.24 63.51
C ARG A 358 -71.71 139.04 64.27
N LEU A 359 -72.27 137.82 64.28
CA LEU A 359 -73.49 137.51 65.04
C LEU A 359 -73.27 137.54 66.56
N ARG A 360 -72.04 137.28 67.05
CA ARG A 360 -71.69 137.49 68.46
C ARG A 360 -71.57 138.97 68.77
N ASP A 361 -70.93 139.76 67.92
CA ASP A 361 -70.81 141.22 68.09
C ASP A 361 -72.19 141.90 68.06
N GLU A 362 -73.07 141.48 67.15
CA GLU A 362 -74.48 141.93 67.09
C GLU A 362 -75.29 141.51 68.32
N LEU A 363 -75.04 140.30 68.86
CA LEU A 363 -75.67 139.83 70.11
C LEU A 363 -75.12 140.56 71.34
N GLU A 364 -73.82 140.82 71.41
CA GLU A 364 -73.14 141.57 72.47
C GLU A 364 -73.68 143.00 72.54
N ALA A 365 -73.82 143.67 71.38
CA ALA A 365 -74.45 144.98 71.26
C ALA A 365 -75.91 144.96 71.73
N SER A 366 -76.71 143.95 71.33
CA SER A 366 -78.10 143.79 71.80
C SER A 366 -78.19 143.47 73.30
N MET A 367 -77.21 142.77 73.87
CA MET A 367 -77.10 142.58 75.33
C MET A 367 -76.75 143.90 76.05
N GLN A 368 -75.87 144.73 75.49
CA GLN A 368 -75.56 146.06 76.04
C GLN A 368 -76.77 147.01 75.97
N GLU A 369 -77.53 146.99 74.88
CA GLU A 369 -78.80 147.70 74.74
C GLU A 369 -79.82 147.22 75.79
N LYS A 370 -80.01 145.90 75.92
CA LYS A 370 -80.86 145.28 76.95
C LYS A 370 -80.44 145.68 78.38
N ASN A 371 -79.15 145.74 78.67
CA ASN A 371 -78.64 146.15 79.98
C ASN A 371 -78.90 147.65 80.23
N SER A 372 -78.75 148.49 79.20
CA SER A 372 -79.09 149.92 79.27
C SER A 372 -80.58 150.14 79.57
N LEU A 373 -81.46 149.34 78.94
CA LEU A 373 -82.89 149.32 79.21
C LEU A 373 -83.23 148.76 80.61
N LEU A 374 -82.38 147.88 81.17
CA LEU A 374 -82.52 147.40 82.54
C LEU A 374 -82.21 148.51 83.56
N GLU A 375 -81.14 149.26 83.36
CA GLU A 375 -80.81 150.44 84.19
C GLU A 375 -81.89 151.52 84.11
N GLU A 376 -82.48 151.74 82.93
CA GLU A 376 -83.62 152.66 82.80
C GLU A 376 -84.88 152.15 83.52
N LYS A 377 -85.16 150.84 83.44
CA LYS A 377 -86.25 150.20 84.21
C LYS A 377 -86.04 150.38 85.72
N GLU A 378 -84.83 150.19 86.25
CA GLU A 378 -84.53 150.40 87.67
C GLU A 378 -84.68 151.87 88.08
N ARG A 379 -84.24 152.81 87.24
CA ARG A 379 -84.50 154.26 87.44
C ARG A 379 -85.99 154.60 87.47
N LEU A 380 -86.82 153.92 86.68
CA LEU A 380 -88.28 154.10 86.71
C LEU A 380 -88.91 153.46 87.96
N GLN A 381 -88.49 152.25 88.34
CA GLN A 381 -88.95 151.61 89.58
C GLN A 381 -88.62 152.47 90.82
N SER A 382 -87.43 153.08 90.87
CA SER A 382 -87.05 153.99 91.95
C SER A 382 -87.94 155.25 92.04
N LYS A 383 -88.59 155.67 90.94
CA LYS A 383 -89.57 156.77 90.95
C LYS A 383 -90.94 156.30 91.44
N VAL A 384 -91.39 155.11 91.05
CA VAL A 384 -92.64 154.51 91.54
C VAL A 384 -92.61 154.33 93.06
N ASN A 385 -91.54 153.71 93.57
CA ASN A 385 -91.35 153.47 95.01
C ASN A 385 -91.25 154.77 95.85
N LYS A 386 -91.13 155.94 95.22
CA LYS A 386 -91.21 157.25 95.89
C LYS A 386 -92.66 157.74 96.00
N ALA A 387 -93.42 157.66 94.91
CA ALA A 387 -94.84 158.07 94.89
C ALA A 387 -95.71 157.24 95.86
N GLU A 388 -95.44 155.94 95.98
CA GLU A 388 -96.15 155.05 96.92
C GLU A 388 -95.99 155.49 98.39
N LYS A 389 -94.85 156.09 98.76
CA LYS A 389 -94.63 156.61 100.12
C LYS A 389 -95.40 157.89 100.40
N GLU A 390 -95.61 158.71 99.38
CA GLU A 390 -96.39 159.95 99.49
C GLU A 390 -97.89 159.61 99.69
N VAL A 391 -98.42 158.62 98.95
CA VAL A 391 -99.79 158.10 99.13
C VAL A 391 -100.00 157.40 100.48
N ALA A 392 -99.01 156.66 100.98
CA ALA A 392 -99.10 156.00 102.28
C ALA A 392 -99.24 156.99 103.45
N GLN A 393 -98.64 158.18 103.33
CA GLN A 393 -98.65 159.20 104.38
C GLN A 393 -100.02 159.88 104.54
N GLU A 394 -100.73 160.14 103.45
CA GLU A 394 -102.09 160.73 103.51
C GLU A 394 -103.10 159.77 104.14
N LYS A 395 -102.99 158.46 103.87
CA LYS A 395 -103.88 157.43 104.45
C LYS A 395 -103.79 157.38 105.97
N SER A 396 -102.59 157.50 106.53
CA SER A 396 -102.37 157.45 107.99
C SER A 396 -103.11 158.55 108.74
N ASN A 397 -103.26 159.73 108.15
CA ASN A 397 -103.85 160.90 108.81
C ASN A 397 -105.38 160.83 108.92
N LEU A 398 -106.04 159.98 108.11
CA LEU A 398 -107.50 159.85 108.09
C LEU A 398 -108.01 158.72 109.00
N GLU A 399 -107.16 157.75 109.35
CA GLU A 399 -107.52 156.64 110.23
C GLU A 399 -107.46 157.03 111.73
N GLU A 400 -106.67 158.05 112.09
CA GLU A 400 -106.50 158.53 113.47
C GLU A 400 -107.72 159.28 114.04
N GLU A 401 -108.38 160.14 113.24
CA GLU A 401 -109.62 160.84 113.62
C GLU A 401 -110.78 159.87 113.93
N LEU A 402 -110.87 158.76 113.19
CA LEU A 402 -111.99 157.81 113.27
C LEU A 402 -111.87 156.88 114.51
N ALA A 403 -110.65 156.56 114.94
CA ALA A 403 -110.42 155.75 116.14
C ALA A 403 -110.86 156.45 117.44
N LYS A 404 -110.69 157.78 117.50
CA LYS A 404 -110.87 158.60 118.71
C LYS A 404 -112.29 158.59 119.25
N ASN A 405 -113.30 158.62 118.36
CA ASN A 405 -114.71 158.74 118.73
C ASN A 405 -115.39 157.41 119.14
N LYS A 406 -114.64 156.30 119.27
CA LYS A 406 -115.22 154.96 119.53
C LYS A 406 -114.74 154.29 120.83
N VAL A 407 -113.75 154.88 121.51
CA VAL A 407 -113.15 154.31 122.74
C VAL A 407 -114.07 154.45 123.95
N ASP A 408 -114.76 155.58 124.10
CA ASP A 408 -115.55 155.91 125.30
C ASP A 408 -116.74 154.98 125.57
N ILE A 409 -117.25 154.27 124.56
CA ILE A 409 -118.46 153.43 124.68
C ILE A 409 -118.16 152.03 125.28
N ASN A 410 -116.98 151.47 125.01
CA ASN A 410 -116.67 150.08 125.40
C ASN A 410 -116.15 149.93 126.84
N ALA A 411 -115.82 151.04 127.51
CA ALA A 411 -115.16 151.03 128.83
C ALA A 411 -116.06 150.56 130.00
N LEU A 412 -117.38 150.46 129.81
CA LEU A 412 -118.33 150.09 130.87
C LEU A 412 -118.72 148.61 130.91
N THR A 413 -118.55 147.86 129.83
CA THR A 413 -119.15 146.51 129.69
C THR A 413 -118.23 145.37 130.19
N HIS A 414 -116.92 145.58 130.26
CA HIS A 414 -115.94 144.48 130.42
C HIS A 414 -115.79 143.92 131.85
N ASN A 415 -116.18 144.68 132.89
CA ASN A 415 -115.70 144.46 134.26
C ASN A 415 -116.28 143.25 135.03
N LEU A 416 -117.31 142.55 134.54
CA LEU A 416 -117.98 141.48 135.33
C LEU A 416 -118.29 140.17 134.59
N GLN A 417 -117.64 139.91 133.45
CA GLN A 417 -117.64 138.56 132.85
C GLN A 417 -116.79 137.55 133.67
N THR A 418 -116.03 138.03 134.65
CA THR A 418 -114.99 137.31 135.42
C THR A 418 -115.50 136.26 136.43
N LEU A 419 -116.78 135.89 136.40
CA LEU A 419 -117.37 134.86 137.27
C LEU A 419 -118.00 133.68 136.51
N GLU A 420 -118.03 133.72 135.18
CA GLU A 420 -118.76 132.77 134.31
C GLU A 420 -118.16 131.34 134.30
N GLU A 421 -116.90 131.17 134.71
CA GLU A 421 -116.14 129.91 134.49
C GLU A 421 -115.99 129.00 135.72
N LYS A 422 -116.40 129.43 136.93
CA LYS A 422 -115.83 128.84 138.16
C LYS A 422 -116.53 127.62 138.78
N ASN A 423 -117.59 127.06 138.18
CA ASN A 423 -118.21 125.83 138.72
C ASN A 423 -118.95 124.93 137.70
N LYS A 424 -118.33 124.66 136.55
CA LYS A 424 -118.81 123.70 135.54
C LYS A 424 -118.67 122.20 135.95
N GLN A 425 -118.45 121.91 137.24
CA GLN A 425 -117.91 120.59 137.70
C GLN A 425 -118.54 120.02 138.99
N LEU A 426 -119.69 120.51 139.42
CA LEU A 426 -120.55 119.84 140.42
C LEU A 426 -121.97 119.77 139.84
N ALA A 427 -122.37 118.61 139.32
CA ALA A 427 -123.12 117.59 140.08
C ALA A 427 -124.58 118.06 140.33
N ASP A 428 -125.61 117.56 139.62
CA ASP A 428 -125.77 116.24 138.98
C ASP A 428 -125.59 115.04 139.95
N GLN A 429 -125.53 115.30 141.26
CA GLN A 429 -125.65 114.28 142.31
C GLN A 429 -126.60 114.66 143.48
N MET A 430 -127.48 115.65 143.29
CA MET A 430 -128.64 115.83 144.19
C MET A 430 -129.95 115.91 143.41
N ALA A 431 -130.47 114.73 143.07
CA ALA A 431 -131.91 114.55 143.05
C ALA A 431 -132.44 114.51 144.50
N SER A 432 -133.73 114.82 144.67
CA SER A 432 -134.51 114.77 145.92
C SER A 432 -134.51 116.02 146.81
N LEU A 433 -135.72 116.58 146.96
CA LEU A 433 -136.20 117.60 147.92
C LEU A 433 -135.66 119.04 147.80
N GLU A 434 -136.61 119.95 147.49
CA GLU A 434 -136.87 121.26 148.13
C GLU A 434 -135.66 122.25 148.27
N LEU A 435 -135.72 123.51 147.82
CA LEU A 435 -136.82 124.47 147.92
C LEU A 435 -136.46 125.77 147.13
N GLU A 436 -137.40 126.33 146.35
CA GLU A 436 -137.41 127.74 145.84
C GLU A 436 -136.19 128.21 144.98
N GLN A 437 -136.22 129.28 144.16
CA GLN A 437 -137.30 130.06 143.54
C GLN A 437 -136.79 130.66 142.19
N ALA A 438 -137.63 131.51 141.59
CA ALA A 438 -137.43 132.45 140.47
C ALA A 438 -135.98 132.98 140.21
N THR A 439 -135.61 133.54 139.04
CA THR A 439 -136.34 134.48 138.16
C THR A 439 -135.57 134.55 136.80
N SER A 440 -136.20 134.57 135.61
CA SER A 440 -136.85 135.71 134.90
C SER A 440 -135.88 136.69 134.21
N ASP A 441 -136.15 137.24 133.00
CA ASP A 441 -136.94 136.75 131.84
C ASP A 441 -136.83 137.75 130.64
N TYR A 442 -137.59 137.47 129.58
CA TYR A 442 -138.25 138.43 128.66
C TYR A 442 -137.41 139.10 127.56
N HIS A 443 -137.92 139.29 126.32
CA HIS A 443 -139.28 139.10 125.75
C HIS A 443 -139.13 138.74 124.22
N TRP A 444 -140.10 138.42 123.36
CA TRP A 444 -141.59 138.49 123.28
C TRP A 444 -142.06 137.54 122.13
N VAL A 445 -143.32 137.14 121.91
CA VAL A 445 -144.39 136.48 122.73
C VAL A 445 -145.66 136.34 121.83
N LYS A 446 -146.46 135.26 121.98
CA LYS A 446 -147.87 135.07 121.48
C LYS A 446 -148.13 134.89 119.94
N SER A 447 -149.22 134.25 119.43
CA SER A 447 -150.29 133.33 119.97
C SER A 447 -151.10 132.66 118.79
N ILE A 448 -151.74 131.47 118.88
CA ILE A 448 -153.17 131.07 119.20
C ILE A 448 -153.33 129.57 118.74
N LEU A 449 -154.12 128.57 119.22
CA LEU A 449 -155.02 128.27 120.39
C LEU A 449 -156.53 127.90 120.14
N GLU A 450 -156.85 126.57 120.18
CA GLU A 450 -158.02 125.91 120.86
C GLU A 450 -159.49 125.98 120.27
N LYS A 451 -160.56 125.19 120.62
CA LYS A 451 -160.82 124.06 121.59
C LYS A 451 -162.12 123.19 121.38
N ASN A 452 -162.12 121.92 121.83
CA ASN A 452 -163.16 121.09 122.58
C ASN A 452 -164.51 120.49 122.03
N GLU A 453 -165.24 119.78 122.94
CA GLU A 453 -166.12 118.58 122.78
C GLU A 453 -167.18 118.43 123.93
N GLU A 454 -168.39 117.86 123.71
CA GLU A 454 -169.28 117.11 124.70
C GLU A 454 -170.70 116.74 124.14
N GLU A 455 -171.14 115.45 124.02
CA GLU A 455 -172.62 115.08 123.88
C GLU A 455 -173.08 113.58 124.09
N LEU A 456 -172.31 112.69 124.72
CA LEU A 456 -172.37 111.22 124.44
C LEU A 456 -173.64 110.37 124.82
N SER A 457 -174.61 110.86 125.60
CA SER A 457 -175.42 109.99 126.49
C SER A 457 -176.68 109.25 125.92
N ARG A 458 -176.88 109.10 124.60
CA ARG A 458 -178.18 108.63 124.03
C ARG A 458 -178.20 107.27 123.30
N ALA A 459 -177.06 106.60 123.09
CA ALA A 459 -176.92 105.56 122.05
C ALA A 459 -177.38 104.11 122.39
N VAL A 460 -177.68 103.77 123.64
CA VAL A 460 -177.57 102.36 124.11
C VAL A 460 -178.69 101.40 123.64
N LYS A 461 -179.92 101.88 123.38
CA LYS A 461 -181.09 100.97 123.18
C LYS A 461 -181.25 100.34 121.79
N GLY A 462 -180.45 100.71 120.79
CA GLY A 462 -180.60 100.19 119.41
C GLY A 462 -179.86 98.88 119.11
N ARG A 463 -178.94 98.45 119.98
CA ARG A 463 -177.89 97.48 119.64
C ARG A 463 -178.38 96.04 119.44
N ASP A 464 -179.28 95.57 120.30
CA ASP A 464 -179.44 94.13 120.54
C ASP A 464 -180.28 93.40 119.45
N ALA A 465 -180.86 94.13 118.49
CA ALA A 465 -181.55 93.56 117.32
C ALA A 465 -180.58 93.07 116.23
N ALA A 466 -179.45 93.76 116.01
CA ALA A 466 -178.55 93.51 114.89
C ALA A 466 -177.72 92.22 115.03
N LEU A 467 -177.54 91.72 116.25
CA LEU A 467 -176.55 90.68 116.55
C LEU A 467 -176.93 89.29 116.04
N LYS A 468 -178.22 89.01 115.80
CA LYS A 468 -178.70 87.72 115.29
C LYS A 468 -178.42 87.48 113.80
N GLU A 469 -178.29 88.52 113.00
CA GLU A 469 -178.13 88.37 111.54
C GLU A 469 -176.67 88.06 111.15
N SER A 470 -175.71 88.68 111.86
CA SER A 470 -174.27 88.50 111.65
C SER A 470 -173.79 87.04 111.76
N GLN A 471 -174.39 86.23 112.64
CA GLN A 471 -173.97 84.84 112.84
C GLN A 471 -174.22 83.93 111.63
N LYS A 472 -175.19 84.25 110.76
CA LYS A 472 -175.51 83.41 109.60
C LYS A 472 -174.46 83.54 108.49
N LEU A 473 -173.98 84.75 108.23
CA LEU A 473 -173.06 85.05 107.13
C LEU A 473 -171.65 84.44 107.29
N LYS A 474 -171.25 84.02 108.49
CA LYS A 474 -169.91 83.45 108.72
C LYS A 474 -169.73 82.08 108.08
N GLY A 475 -170.77 81.23 108.08
CA GLY A 475 -170.66 79.83 107.64
C GLY A 475 -170.39 79.65 106.15
N ASP A 476 -170.89 80.57 105.31
CA ASP A 476 -170.76 80.47 103.85
C ASP A 476 -169.35 80.85 103.35
N LEU A 477 -168.57 81.59 104.14
CA LEU A 477 -167.21 82.03 103.79
C LEU A 477 -166.16 80.91 103.89
N GLU A 478 -166.20 80.14 104.98
CA GLU A 478 -165.20 79.11 105.30
C GLU A 478 -165.17 77.99 104.23
N ALA A 479 -166.29 77.72 103.56
CA ALA A 479 -166.40 76.70 102.52
C ALA A 479 -165.80 77.10 101.15
N LEU A 480 -165.47 78.38 100.94
CA LEU A 480 -164.96 78.90 99.66
C LEU A 480 -163.43 78.89 99.60
N GLU A 481 -162.78 79.30 100.69
CA GLU A 481 -161.31 79.33 100.85
C GLU A 481 -160.67 77.95 100.62
N ASP A 482 -161.32 76.90 101.14
CA ASP A 482 -160.85 75.52 101.07
C ASP A 482 -160.83 74.91 99.64
N ARG A 483 -161.42 75.58 98.64
CA ARG A 483 -161.36 75.19 97.21
C ARG A 483 -160.14 75.74 96.49
N GLU A 484 -159.77 77.00 96.71
CA GLU A 484 -158.68 77.63 95.96
C GLU A 484 -157.31 77.11 96.40
N ASN A 485 -157.13 76.86 97.70
CA ASN A 485 -155.93 76.23 98.26
C ASN A 485 -155.58 74.91 97.55
N LYS A 486 -156.59 74.10 97.18
CA LYS A 486 -156.41 72.83 96.47
C LYS A 486 -155.98 73.01 95.00
N LYS A 487 -156.25 74.15 94.36
CA LYS A 487 -155.75 74.45 93.00
C LYS A 487 -154.28 74.89 93.02
N VAL A 488 -153.93 75.79 93.94
CA VAL A 488 -152.57 76.37 94.06
C VAL A 488 -151.52 75.25 94.21
N GLY A 489 -151.78 74.27 95.07
CA GLY A 489 -150.88 73.13 95.30
C GLY A 489 -150.66 72.20 94.10
N ASN A 490 -151.53 72.25 93.07
CA ASN A 490 -151.31 71.48 91.84
C ASN A 490 -150.40 72.21 90.84
N PHE A 491 -150.58 73.53 90.66
CA PHE A 491 -149.70 74.32 89.78
C PHE A 491 -148.25 74.38 90.30
N GLN A 492 -148.07 74.45 91.62
CA GLN A 492 -146.74 74.41 92.24
C GLN A 492 -145.97 73.11 91.94
N ARG A 493 -146.67 71.97 91.80
CA ARG A 493 -146.05 70.68 91.49
C ARG A 493 -145.55 70.61 90.04
N GLN A 494 -146.40 71.00 89.08
CA GLN A 494 -146.05 71.04 87.66
C GLN A 494 -144.86 71.98 87.37
N LEU A 495 -144.76 73.10 88.11
CA LEU A 495 -143.64 74.02 88.00
C LEU A 495 -142.32 73.47 88.58
N ALA A 496 -142.37 72.51 89.50
CA ALA A 496 -141.18 71.82 90.02
C ALA A 496 -140.67 70.78 89.01
N GLU A 497 -141.57 69.94 88.49
CA GLU A 497 -141.29 68.93 87.45
C GLU A 497 -140.62 69.57 86.23
N ALA A 498 -141.19 70.67 85.70
CA ALA A 498 -140.63 71.39 84.57
C ALA A 498 -139.25 72.04 84.83
N LYS A 499 -138.89 72.32 86.09
CA LYS A 499 -137.54 72.80 86.45
C LYS A 499 -136.52 71.67 86.48
N GLU A 500 -136.90 70.50 86.97
CA GLU A 500 -136.02 69.32 87.02
C GLU A 500 -135.58 68.90 85.61
N ASP A 501 -136.50 68.89 84.64
CA ASP A 501 -136.18 68.53 83.25
C ASP A 501 -135.29 69.55 82.54
N ASN A 502 -135.44 70.85 82.85
CA ASN A 502 -134.50 71.87 82.37
C ASN A 502 -133.07 71.62 82.90
N CYS A 503 -132.91 71.26 84.18
CA CYS A 503 -131.60 70.90 84.73
C CYS A 503 -130.99 69.66 84.04
N LYS A 504 -131.80 68.65 83.69
CA LYS A 504 -131.33 67.48 82.91
C LYS A 504 -130.79 67.91 81.54
N VAL A 505 -131.49 68.80 80.83
CA VAL A 505 -131.05 69.33 79.53
C VAL A 505 -129.76 70.13 79.65
N THR A 506 -129.59 70.97 80.68
CA THR A 506 -128.32 71.68 80.92
C THR A 506 -127.15 70.72 81.09
N ILE A 507 -127.30 69.69 81.94
CA ILE A 507 -126.27 68.67 82.17
C ILE A 507 -125.95 67.91 80.87
N MET A 508 -126.93 67.61 80.02
CA MET A 508 -126.68 66.98 78.71
C MET A 508 -125.87 67.90 77.78
N LEU A 509 -126.17 69.20 77.71
CA LEU A 509 -125.44 70.16 76.89
C LEU A 509 -123.99 70.35 77.36
N GLU A 510 -123.76 70.44 78.67
CA GLU A 510 -122.41 70.51 79.26
C GLU A 510 -121.57 69.27 78.91
N ASN A 511 -122.16 68.07 78.97
CA ASN A 511 -121.49 66.83 78.58
C ASN A 511 -121.16 66.80 77.07
N VAL A 512 -122.06 67.28 76.20
CA VAL A 512 -121.80 67.38 74.75
C VAL A 512 -120.68 68.39 74.46
N LEU A 513 -120.67 69.55 75.10
CA LEU A 513 -119.62 70.56 74.94
C LEU A 513 -118.25 70.06 75.46
N ALA A 514 -118.23 69.37 76.61
CA ALA A 514 -117.03 68.72 77.13
C ALA A 514 -116.52 67.61 76.20
N SER A 515 -117.42 66.87 75.54
CA SER A 515 -117.07 65.87 74.52
C SER A 515 -116.50 66.53 73.25
N HIS A 516 -117.10 67.62 72.78
CA HIS A 516 -116.59 68.38 71.63
C HIS A 516 -115.20 68.94 71.91
N SER A 517 -114.98 69.57 73.07
CA SER A 517 -113.67 70.10 73.47
C SER A 517 -112.59 69.00 73.53
N LYS A 518 -112.92 67.82 74.08
CA LYS A 518 -112.01 66.66 74.09
C LYS A 518 -111.71 66.15 72.67
N MET A 519 -112.71 66.11 71.78
CA MET A 519 -112.55 65.68 70.39
C MET A 519 -111.70 66.68 69.59
N GLN A 520 -111.91 67.99 69.77
CA GLN A 520 -111.10 69.03 69.15
C GLN A 520 -109.64 68.95 69.61
N GLY A 521 -109.39 68.85 70.92
CA GLY A 521 -108.03 68.67 71.46
C GLY A 521 -107.37 67.35 71.11
N ALA A 522 -108.12 66.36 70.59
CA ALA A 522 -107.58 65.15 69.99
C ALA A 522 -107.24 65.36 68.49
N LEU A 523 -108.11 66.05 67.75
CA LEU A 523 -107.90 66.41 66.35
C LEU A 523 -106.65 67.29 66.18
N GLU A 524 -106.49 68.31 67.02
CA GLU A 524 -105.33 69.21 67.04
C GLU A 524 -104.02 68.43 67.27
N LYS A 525 -104.02 67.43 68.18
CA LYS A 525 -102.86 66.55 68.41
C LYS A 525 -102.53 65.67 67.20
N VAL A 526 -103.55 65.12 66.53
CA VAL A 526 -103.34 64.35 65.30
C VAL A 526 -102.79 65.24 64.19
N GLN A 527 -103.28 66.47 64.05
CA GLN A 527 -102.80 67.42 63.05
C GLN A 527 -101.34 67.87 63.30
N ILE A 528 -100.95 68.06 64.57
CA ILE A 528 -99.55 68.32 64.96
C ILE A 528 -98.64 67.12 64.65
N GLU A 529 -99.04 65.89 65.00
CA GLU A 529 -98.25 64.69 64.71
C GLU A 529 -98.15 64.43 63.20
N LEU A 530 -99.20 64.67 62.41
CA LEU A 530 -99.13 64.61 60.94
C LEU A 530 -98.12 65.61 60.38
N GLY A 531 -98.17 66.89 60.79
CA GLY A 531 -97.18 67.89 60.38
C GLY A 531 -95.74 67.54 60.80
N ARG A 532 -95.57 66.86 61.95
CA ARG A 532 -94.28 66.31 62.38
C ARG A 532 -93.82 65.16 61.47
N ARG A 533 -94.72 64.25 61.07
CA ARG A 533 -94.42 63.15 60.12
C ARG A 533 -94.09 63.66 58.73
N ASP A 534 -94.79 64.66 58.22
CA ASP A 534 -94.48 65.26 56.92
C ASP A 534 -93.10 65.93 56.94
N SER A 535 -92.73 66.57 58.05
CA SER A 535 -91.40 67.13 58.27
C SER A 535 -90.31 66.04 58.33
N GLU A 536 -90.59 64.93 59.01
CA GLU A 536 -89.71 63.74 59.10
C GLU A 536 -89.51 63.09 57.71
N ILE A 537 -90.59 62.92 56.95
CA ILE A 537 -90.59 62.40 55.57
C ILE A 537 -89.84 63.35 54.62
N ALA A 538 -89.97 64.68 54.79
CA ALA A 538 -89.21 65.66 54.02
C ALA A 538 -87.70 65.58 54.34
N GLY A 539 -87.34 65.40 55.60
CA GLY A 539 -85.96 65.12 56.04
C GLY A 539 -85.39 63.87 55.37
N LEU A 540 -86.09 62.74 55.47
CA LEU A 540 -85.67 61.46 54.88
C LEU A 540 -85.61 61.52 53.34
N LYS A 541 -86.49 62.28 52.68
CA LYS A 541 -86.40 62.53 51.22
C LYS A 541 -85.14 63.33 50.86
N LYS A 542 -84.79 64.36 51.64
CA LYS A 542 -83.56 65.14 51.45
C LYS A 542 -82.30 64.30 51.69
N GLU A 543 -82.30 63.49 52.74
CA GLU A 543 -81.20 62.56 53.03
C GLU A 543 -81.04 61.51 51.92
N ARG A 544 -82.14 60.91 51.44
CA ARG A 544 -82.11 59.99 50.30
C ARG A 544 -81.54 60.65 49.04
N ALA A 545 -81.85 61.91 48.76
CA ALA A 545 -81.30 62.64 47.62
C ALA A 545 -79.79 62.87 47.76
N LEU A 546 -79.31 63.26 48.95
CA LEU A 546 -77.88 63.40 49.24
C LEU A 546 -77.13 62.07 49.14
N ASN A 547 -77.72 60.98 49.64
CA ASN A 547 -77.15 59.64 49.54
C ASN A 547 -77.13 59.15 48.08
N GLN A 548 -78.16 59.44 47.27
CA GLN A 548 -78.15 59.14 45.82
C GLN A 548 -77.04 59.90 45.09
N GLN A 549 -76.83 61.18 45.40
CA GLN A 549 -75.72 61.97 44.85
C GLN A 549 -74.35 61.42 45.28
N ARG A 550 -74.23 60.89 46.50
CA ARG A 550 -73.01 60.24 46.99
C ARG A 550 -72.75 58.91 46.28
N VAL A 551 -73.78 58.10 46.03
CA VAL A 551 -73.69 56.88 45.21
C VAL A 551 -73.22 57.22 43.80
N GLN A 552 -73.82 58.21 43.14
CA GLN A 552 -73.40 58.67 41.80
C GLN A 552 -71.94 59.13 41.72
N LYS A 553 -71.40 59.74 42.79
CA LYS A 553 -69.96 60.05 42.87
C LYS A 553 -69.10 58.80 42.96
N LEU A 554 -69.48 57.84 43.81
CA LEU A 554 -68.73 56.59 43.99
C LEU A 554 -68.79 55.71 42.73
N GLU A 555 -69.91 55.71 42.01
CA GLU A 555 -70.06 55.08 40.69
C GLU A 555 -69.07 55.70 39.68
N ALA A 556 -69.04 57.03 39.55
CA ALA A 556 -68.10 57.72 38.66
C ALA A 556 -66.61 57.57 39.08
N GLU A 557 -66.33 57.44 40.38
CA GLU A 557 -64.99 57.12 40.89
C GLU A 557 -64.59 55.67 40.51
N VAL A 558 -65.50 54.70 40.62
CA VAL A 558 -65.27 53.30 40.18
C VAL A 558 -65.04 53.23 38.68
N ASP A 559 -65.86 53.91 37.86
CA ASP A 559 -65.67 54.00 36.41
C ASP A 559 -64.29 54.59 36.06
N GLN A 560 -63.87 55.65 36.77
CA GLN A 560 -62.54 56.23 36.58
C GLN A 560 -61.41 55.24 36.95
N TRP A 561 -61.56 54.47 38.04
CA TRP A 561 -60.56 53.47 38.41
C TRP A 561 -60.53 52.28 37.44
N GLN A 562 -61.66 51.84 36.90
CA GLN A 562 -61.71 50.81 35.87
C GLN A 562 -61.08 51.29 34.55
N ALA A 563 -61.35 52.54 34.13
CA ALA A 563 -60.70 53.13 32.97
C ALA A 563 -59.17 53.24 33.15
N ARG A 564 -58.70 53.62 34.34
CA ARG A 564 -57.26 53.63 34.67
C ARG A 564 -56.66 52.23 34.67
N MET A 565 -57.37 51.24 35.20
CA MET A 565 -56.94 49.84 35.23
C MET A 565 -56.74 49.30 33.81
N LEU A 566 -57.71 49.52 32.90
CA LEU A 566 -57.59 49.14 31.49
C LEU A 566 -56.42 49.83 30.78
N VAL A 567 -56.10 51.09 31.10
CA VAL A 567 -54.92 51.79 30.56
C VAL A 567 -53.62 51.19 31.10
N VAL A 568 -53.56 50.86 32.40
CA VAL A 568 -52.39 50.21 33.02
C VAL A 568 -52.20 48.79 32.47
N ASP A 569 -53.26 48.02 32.29
CA ASP A 569 -53.20 46.69 31.69
C ASP A 569 -52.77 46.77 30.21
N ALA A 570 -53.28 47.74 29.44
CA ALA A 570 -52.85 47.96 28.06
C ALA A 570 -51.36 48.36 27.98
N GLN A 571 -50.90 49.25 28.86
CA GLN A 571 -49.49 49.64 28.95
C GLN A 571 -48.61 48.44 29.34
N HIS A 572 -48.98 47.71 30.40
CA HIS A 572 -48.25 46.53 30.85
C HIS A 572 -48.14 45.47 29.76
N ASN A 573 -49.23 45.20 29.02
CA ASN A 573 -49.18 44.30 27.86
C ASN A 573 -48.26 44.84 26.75
N SER A 574 -48.29 46.14 26.45
CA SER A 574 -47.41 46.75 25.43
C SER A 574 -45.92 46.77 25.80
N GLU A 575 -45.59 46.76 27.10
CA GLU A 575 -44.23 46.63 27.62
C GLU A 575 -43.78 45.17 27.70
N MET A 576 -44.68 44.25 28.12
CA MET A 576 -44.37 42.83 28.29
C MET A 576 -44.32 42.04 26.97
N GLU A 577 -45.16 42.36 25.99
CA GLU A 577 -45.18 41.63 24.71
C GLU A 577 -43.83 41.69 23.95
N PRO A 578 -43.16 42.85 23.77
CA PRO A 578 -41.84 42.89 23.14
C PRO A 578 -40.75 42.20 23.98
N LEU A 579 -40.82 42.28 25.32
CA LEU A 579 -39.89 41.58 26.20
C LEU A 579 -40.05 40.05 26.10
N GLN A 580 -41.29 39.56 26.03
CA GLN A 580 -41.59 38.14 25.84
C GLN A 580 -41.11 37.65 24.46
N LYS A 581 -41.37 38.43 23.38
CA LYS A 581 -40.85 38.14 22.03
C LYS A 581 -39.31 38.10 22.00
N ALA A 582 -38.64 39.06 22.64
CA ALA A 582 -37.18 39.07 22.74
C ALA A 582 -36.63 37.86 23.54
N LEU A 583 -37.29 37.49 24.63
CA LEU A 583 -36.96 36.30 25.43
C LEU A 583 -37.11 35.00 24.63
N ASP A 584 -38.18 34.86 23.84
CA ASP A 584 -38.42 33.67 23.04
C ASP A 584 -37.50 33.57 21.81
N ILE A 585 -37.13 34.69 21.19
CA ILE A 585 -36.04 34.75 20.20
C ILE A 585 -34.73 34.31 20.84
N ALA A 586 -34.36 34.86 22.00
CA ALA A 586 -33.14 34.49 22.71
C ALA A 586 -33.12 33.01 23.16
N ARG A 587 -34.28 32.43 23.51
CA ARG A 587 -34.42 30.99 23.79
C ARG A 587 -34.16 30.13 22.55
N GLU A 588 -34.76 30.50 21.43
CA GLU A 588 -34.59 29.77 20.16
C GLU A 588 -33.16 29.91 19.59
N ASP A 589 -32.52 31.07 19.74
CA ASP A 589 -31.11 31.25 19.35
C ASP A 589 -30.14 30.51 20.28
N ASN A 590 -30.41 30.45 21.59
CA ASN A 590 -29.67 29.55 22.50
C ASN A 590 -29.85 28.07 22.13
N ARG A 591 -31.05 27.67 21.69
CA ARG A 591 -31.33 26.31 21.21
C ARG A 591 -30.57 26.00 19.91
N LYS A 592 -30.50 26.92 18.94
CA LYS A 592 -29.66 26.79 17.74
C LYS A 592 -28.18 26.70 18.09
N LEU A 593 -27.71 27.53 19.03
CA LEU A 593 -26.32 27.52 19.49
C LEU A 593 -25.96 26.19 20.17
N ALA A 594 -26.85 25.65 21.01
CA ALA A 594 -26.69 24.33 21.61
C ALA A 594 -26.64 23.21 20.56
N MET A 595 -27.52 23.24 19.56
CA MET A 595 -27.47 22.29 18.42
C MET A 595 -26.19 22.41 17.59
N SER A 596 -25.68 23.63 17.39
CA SER A 596 -24.42 23.88 16.68
C SER A 596 -23.20 23.39 17.48
N LEU A 597 -23.20 23.59 18.81
CA LEU A 597 -22.20 23.03 19.71
C LEU A 597 -22.23 21.50 19.74
N GLU A 598 -23.42 20.89 19.80
CA GLU A 598 -23.61 19.44 19.71
C GLU A 598 -23.02 18.89 18.40
N GLN A 599 -23.30 19.53 17.25
CA GLN A 599 -22.72 19.16 15.95
C GLN A 599 -21.19 19.37 15.90
N ALA A 600 -20.67 20.44 16.49
CA ALA A 600 -19.23 20.68 16.60
C ALA A 600 -18.53 19.64 17.48
N LEU A 601 -19.16 19.20 18.57
CA LEU A 601 -18.64 18.15 19.44
C LEU A 601 -18.70 16.78 18.76
N GLN A 602 -19.78 16.45 18.04
CA GLN A 602 -19.91 15.20 17.28
C GLN A 602 -18.88 15.11 16.15
N THR A 603 -18.67 16.21 15.40
CA THR A 603 -17.64 16.26 14.36
C THR A 603 -16.23 16.22 14.92
N ASN A 604 -15.96 16.87 16.07
CA ASN A 604 -14.67 16.79 16.74
C ASN A 604 -14.38 15.36 17.26
N ASN A 605 -15.35 14.69 17.90
CA ASN A 605 -15.22 13.29 18.30
C ASN A 605 -14.94 12.36 17.10
N HIS A 606 -15.60 12.60 15.95
CA HIS A 606 -15.35 11.83 14.73
C HIS A 606 -13.95 12.09 14.13
N LEU A 607 -13.42 13.31 14.25
CA LEU A 607 -12.05 13.65 13.88
C LEU A 607 -11.03 13.03 14.84
N GLN A 608 -11.32 12.99 16.15
CA GLN A 608 -10.49 12.31 17.14
C GLN A 608 -10.42 10.80 16.84
N THR A 609 -11.55 10.12 16.63
CA THR A 609 -11.56 8.68 16.25
C THR A 609 -10.77 8.40 14.96
N LYS A 610 -10.75 9.34 14.01
CA LYS A 610 -9.92 9.27 12.80
C LYS A 610 -8.44 9.49 13.09
N LEU A 611 -8.10 10.41 14.00
CA LEU A 611 -6.73 10.65 14.44
C LEU A 611 -6.18 9.43 15.18
N ASP A 612 -6.94 8.88 16.14
CA ASP A 612 -6.60 7.67 16.89
C ASP A 612 -6.26 6.50 15.95
N HIS A 613 -7.12 6.28 14.94
CA HIS A 613 -6.92 5.23 13.93
C HIS A 613 -5.75 5.51 12.95
N VAL A 614 -5.37 6.77 12.76
CA VAL A 614 -4.15 7.14 12.00
C VAL A 614 -2.90 6.96 12.86
N GLN A 615 -2.97 7.22 14.17
CA GLN A 615 -1.89 6.95 15.12
C GLN A 615 -1.66 5.44 15.26
N GLU A 616 -2.72 4.64 15.45
CA GLU A 616 -2.64 3.17 15.44
C GLU A 616 -1.97 2.65 14.16
N LYS A 617 -2.32 3.20 12.99
CA LYS A 617 -1.68 2.86 11.72
C LYS A 617 -0.22 3.30 11.62
N LEU A 618 0.14 4.44 12.21
CA LEU A 618 1.52 4.91 12.26
C LEU A 618 2.36 4.01 13.17
N GLU A 619 1.90 3.73 14.38
CA GLU A 619 2.56 2.83 15.34
C GLU A 619 2.77 1.43 14.76
N ASN A 620 1.76 0.87 14.07
CA ASN A 620 1.91 -0.39 13.34
C ASN A 620 2.98 -0.31 12.22
N LYS A 621 3.10 0.81 11.50
CA LYS A 621 4.12 1.00 10.46
C LYS A 621 5.51 1.28 11.02
N GLU A 622 5.63 1.93 12.16
CA GLU A 622 6.88 2.08 12.89
C GLU A 622 7.36 0.71 13.42
N GLN A 623 6.45 -0.11 13.94
CA GLN A 623 6.74 -1.49 14.34
C GLN A 623 7.11 -2.39 13.15
N GLU A 624 6.45 -2.26 11.99
CA GLU A 624 6.87 -2.95 10.75
C GLU A 624 8.28 -2.53 10.32
N LEU A 625 8.60 -1.24 10.33
CA LEU A 625 9.94 -0.73 10.00
C LEU A 625 11.00 -1.25 10.98
N GLN A 626 10.70 -1.29 12.28
CA GLN A 626 11.62 -1.83 13.29
C GLN A 626 11.81 -3.35 13.15
N ASN A 627 10.77 -4.09 12.74
CA ASN A 627 10.85 -5.51 12.41
C ASN A 627 11.69 -5.76 11.14
N LEU A 628 11.59 -4.87 10.14
CA LEU A 628 12.39 -4.93 8.91
C LEU A 628 13.86 -4.57 9.14
N GLU A 629 14.15 -3.54 9.94
CA GLU A 629 15.51 -3.15 10.28
C GLU A 629 16.20 -4.26 11.11
N THR A 630 15.54 -4.82 12.13
CA THR A 630 16.08 -5.96 12.90
C THR A 630 16.14 -7.28 12.10
N PHE A 631 15.40 -7.42 10.99
CA PHE A 631 15.60 -8.51 10.03
C PHE A 631 16.83 -8.27 9.14
N LYS A 632 16.97 -7.05 8.62
CA LYS A 632 18.12 -6.59 7.81
C LYS A 632 19.44 -6.63 8.59
N GLU A 633 19.43 -6.28 9.88
CA GLU A 633 20.57 -6.46 10.78
C GLU A 633 20.98 -7.94 10.90
N ARG A 634 20.01 -8.84 11.09
CA ARG A 634 20.27 -10.30 11.12
C ARG A 634 20.83 -10.81 9.80
N MET A 635 20.22 -10.45 8.66
CA MET A 635 20.71 -10.82 7.33
C MET A 635 22.13 -10.28 7.05
N ASN A 636 22.45 -9.07 7.51
CA ASN A 636 23.80 -8.50 7.42
C ASN A 636 24.80 -9.26 8.29
N GLU A 637 24.44 -9.60 9.53
CA GLU A 637 25.35 -10.34 10.42
C GLU A 637 25.50 -11.81 9.99
N GLU A 638 24.44 -12.45 9.49
CA GLU A 638 24.49 -13.79 8.89
C GLU A 638 25.40 -13.82 7.65
N SER A 639 25.21 -12.89 6.70
CA SER A 639 26.08 -12.82 5.50
C SER A 639 27.52 -12.39 5.82
N LYS A 640 27.73 -11.60 6.87
CA LYS A 640 29.07 -11.29 7.42
C LYS A 640 29.71 -12.54 8.05
N MET A 641 28.97 -13.32 8.84
CA MET A 641 29.44 -14.59 9.40
C MET A 641 29.77 -15.62 8.31
N GLU A 642 28.96 -15.72 7.24
CA GLU A 642 29.29 -16.54 6.07
C GLU A 642 30.55 -16.04 5.34
N ALA A 643 30.71 -14.73 5.18
CA ALA A 643 31.90 -14.13 4.58
C ALA A 643 33.16 -14.36 5.43
N GLU A 644 33.04 -14.30 6.76
CA GLU A 644 34.12 -14.61 7.71
C GLU A 644 34.49 -16.11 7.63
N LEU A 645 33.51 -17.03 7.66
CA LEU A 645 33.74 -18.48 7.47
C LEU A 645 34.36 -18.80 6.10
N HIS A 646 33.97 -18.08 5.04
CA HIS A 646 34.60 -18.21 3.73
C HIS A 646 36.02 -17.65 3.70
N ALA A 647 36.29 -16.54 4.39
CA ALA A 647 37.63 -15.98 4.54
C ALA A 647 38.57 -16.92 5.33
N GLU A 648 38.10 -17.48 6.45
CA GLU A 648 38.82 -18.51 7.21
C GLU A 648 39.13 -19.74 6.35
N ARG A 649 38.15 -20.25 5.59
CA ARG A 649 38.34 -21.40 4.69
C ARG A 649 39.34 -21.10 3.58
N ILE A 650 39.34 -19.89 3.03
CA ILE A 650 40.34 -19.42 2.05
C ILE A 650 41.72 -19.29 2.71
N GLU A 651 41.81 -18.81 3.95
CA GLU A 651 43.09 -18.72 4.66
C GLU A 651 43.65 -20.10 5.05
N ALA A 652 42.79 -21.04 5.46
CA ALA A 652 43.16 -22.43 5.69
C ALA A 652 43.71 -23.09 4.42
N LEU A 653 43.05 -22.89 3.27
CA LEU A 653 43.54 -23.36 1.97
C LEU A 653 44.85 -22.66 1.56
N ARG A 654 45.01 -21.36 1.80
CA ARG A 654 46.28 -20.65 1.58
C ARG A 654 47.42 -21.20 2.45
N LYS A 655 47.15 -21.50 3.72
CA LYS A 655 48.10 -22.15 4.64
C LYS A 655 48.46 -23.56 4.14
N GLN A 656 47.47 -24.36 3.74
CA GLN A 656 47.68 -25.68 3.15
C GLN A 656 48.58 -25.59 1.91
N PHE A 657 48.19 -24.82 0.87
CA PHE A 657 48.99 -24.66 -0.35
C PHE A 657 50.39 -24.12 -0.08
N GLN A 658 50.58 -23.24 0.92
CA GLN A 658 51.91 -22.75 1.29
C GLN A 658 52.75 -23.83 1.99
N THR A 659 52.14 -24.71 2.82
CA THR A 659 52.84 -25.87 3.36
C THR A 659 53.19 -26.90 2.29
N GLU A 660 52.25 -27.23 1.40
CA GLU A 660 52.47 -28.12 0.25
C GLU A 660 53.61 -27.57 -0.63
N ARG A 661 53.57 -26.28 -1.00
CA ARG A 661 54.62 -25.60 -1.76
C ARG A 661 55.99 -25.67 -1.08
N GLU A 662 56.07 -25.44 0.24
CA GLU A 662 57.35 -25.55 0.95
C GLU A 662 57.81 -27.01 1.14
N THR A 663 56.91 -28.00 1.19
CA THR A 663 57.31 -29.42 1.17
C THR A 663 57.78 -29.86 -0.22
N ALA A 664 57.11 -29.47 -1.29
CA ALA A 664 57.50 -29.73 -2.68
C ALA A 664 58.84 -29.05 -3.02
N LYS A 665 59.02 -27.80 -2.59
CA LYS A 665 60.30 -27.08 -2.68
C LYS A 665 61.42 -27.78 -1.91
N LYS A 666 61.14 -28.33 -0.71
CA LYS A 666 62.11 -29.17 0.03
C LYS A 666 62.39 -30.51 -0.65
N ALA A 667 61.42 -31.12 -1.33
CA ALA A 667 61.60 -32.33 -2.11
C ALA A 667 62.47 -32.08 -3.36
N ALA A 668 62.08 -31.12 -4.20
CA ALA A 668 62.85 -30.70 -5.37
C ALA A 668 64.27 -30.22 -5.00
N GLN A 669 64.45 -29.61 -3.82
CA GLN A 669 65.79 -29.24 -3.32
C GLN A 669 66.64 -30.47 -2.96
N ARG A 670 66.06 -31.56 -2.43
CA ARG A 670 66.75 -32.84 -2.18
C ARG A 670 67.12 -33.51 -3.50
N GLU A 671 66.16 -33.65 -4.42
CA GLU A 671 66.37 -34.19 -5.77
C GLU A 671 67.47 -33.41 -6.51
N MET A 672 67.44 -32.08 -6.46
CA MET A 672 68.50 -31.22 -7.00
C MET A 672 69.87 -31.49 -6.36
N THR A 673 69.95 -31.78 -5.06
CA THR A 673 71.24 -32.14 -4.43
C THR A 673 71.69 -33.57 -4.74
N GLU A 674 70.77 -34.49 -4.98
CA GLU A 674 71.06 -35.88 -5.37
C GLU A 674 71.50 -35.94 -6.83
N LEU A 675 70.83 -35.22 -7.73
CA LEU A 675 71.25 -35.02 -9.11
C LEU A 675 72.60 -34.32 -9.21
N LYS A 676 72.90 -33.35 -8.32
CA LYS A 676 74.25 -32.76 -8.23
C LYS A 676 75.30 -33.79 -7.82
N LYS A 677 75.07 -34.59 -6.77
CA LYS A 677 75.98 -35.68 -6.38
C LYS A 677 76.21 -36.67 -7.52
N ALA A 678 75.14 -37.08 -8.21
CA ALA A 678 75.21 -38.00 -9.34
C ALA A 678 75.99 -37.40 -10.52
N LEU A 679 75.83 -36.10 -10.79
CA LEU A 679 76.60 -35.36 -11.79
C LEU A 679 78.08 -35.22 -11.39
N ASP A 680 78.38 -34.90 -10.14
CA ASP A 680 79.74 -34.79 -9.62
C ASP A 680 80.46 -36.15 -9.65
N GLU A 681 79.77 -37.24 -9.35
CA GLU A 681 80.31 -38.60 -9.45
C GLU A 681 80.45 -39.06 -10.91
N ALA A 682 79.52 -38.70 -11.79
CA ALA A 682 79.66 -38.91 -13.24
C ALA A 682 80.83 -38.12 -13.82
N ASN A 683 81.07 -36.88 -13.36
CA ASN A 683 82.22 -36.08 -13.71
C ASN A 683 83.53 -36.71 -13.21
N PHE A 684 83.56 -37.22 -11.97
CA PHE A 684 84.71 -37.96 -11.44
C PHE A 684 85.04 -39.19 -12.29
N ARG A 685 84.05 -40.04 -12.58
CA ARG A 685 84.18 -41.21 -13.46
C ARG A 685 84.61 -40.80 -14.88
N SER A 686 84.13 -39.68 -15.40
CA SER A 686 84.54 -39.13 -16.72
C SER A 686 85.99 -38.65 -16.74
N VAL A 687 86.49 -38.05 -15.66
CA VAL A 687 87.91 -37.70 -15.48
C VAL A 687 88.77 -38.96 -15.37
N GLU A 688 88.31 -40.00 -14.68
CA GLU A 688 89.01 -41.28 -14.55
C GLU A 688 89.09 -42.06 -15.88
N VAL A 689 87.99 -42.08 -16.66
CA VAL A 689 87.97 -42.58 -18.04
C VAL A 689 88.89 -41.74 -18.94
N SER A 690 88.90 -40.42 -18.80
CA SER A 690 89.79 -39.54 -19.57
C SER A 690 91.27 -39.78 -19.26
N ARG A 691 91.59 -40.04 -17.98
CA ARG A 691 92.93 -40.39 -17.52
C ARG A 691 93.38 -41.74 -18.10
N THR A 692 92.58 -42.80 -17.95
CA THR A 692 92.92 -44.13 -18.48
C THR A 692 93.03 -44.13 -20.01
N ASN A 693 92.20 -43.36 -20.72
CA ASN A 693 92.31 -43.16 -22.17
C ASN A 693 93.63 -42.44 -22.55
N ARG A 694 94.12 -41.51 -21.73
CA ARG A 694 95.44 -40.88 -21.90
C ARG A 694 96.60 -41.87 -21.66
N GLU A 695 96.51 -42.71 -20.64
CA GLU A 695 97.49 -43.77 -20.37
C GLU A 695 97.55 -44.81 -21.50
N LEU A 696 96.39 -45.19 -22.07
CA LEU A 696 96.31 -46.05 -23.26
C LEU A 696 96.93 -45.39 -24.51
N ARG A 697 96.71 -44.08 -24.72
CA ARG A 697 97.34 -43.33 -25.81
C ARG A 697 98.86 -43.23 -25.68
N GLN A 698 99.40 -43.15 -24.46
CA GLN A 698 100.85 -43.22 -24.23
C GLN A 698 101.41 -44.61 -24.57
N LYS A 699 100.74 -45.70 -24.15
CA LYS A 699 101.13 -47.07 -24.53
C LYS A 699 101.12 -47.29 -26.04
N LEU A 700 100.16 -46.69 -26.76
CA LEU A 700 100.13 -46.72 -28.23
C LEU A 700 101.35 -46.03 -28.86
N THR A 701 101.72 -44.81 -28.43
CA THR A 701 102.87 -44.10 -29.02
C THR A 701 104.21 -44.75 -28.68
N GLU A 702 104.32 -45.46 -27.55
CA GLU A 702 105.47 -46.31 -27.24
C GLU A 702 105.59 -47.51 -28.20
N LEU A 703 104.48 -48.18 -28.51
CA LEU A 703 104.43 -49.28 -29.49
C LEU A 703 104.74 -48.80 -30.91
N GLU A 704 104.22 -47.63 -31.33
CA GLU A 704 104.55 -47.01 -32.62
C GLU A 704 106.04 -46.67 -32.74
N LYS A 705 106.66 -46.19 -31.65
CA LYS A 705 108.10 -45.90 -31.61
C LYS A 705 108.93 -47.18 -31.76
N MET A 706 108.52 -48.27 -31.12
CA MET A 706 109.15 -49.60 -31.29
C MET A 706 109.01 -50.10 -32.73
N LEU A 707 107.82 -50.00 -33.34
CA LEU A 707 107.55 -50.41 -34.72
C LEU A 707 108.40 -49.64 -35.75
N ASN A 708 108.57 -48.32 -35.56
CA ASN A 708 109.44 -47.55 -36.45
C ASN A 708 110.93 -47.94 -36.32
N SER A 709 111.38 -48.36 -35.13
CA SER A 709 112.77 -48.80 -34.93
C SER A 709 113.13 -50.11 -35.65
N SER A 710 112.17 -51.02 -35.87
CA SER A 710 112.38 -52.24 -36.66
C SER A 710 112.27 -51.98 -38.17
N LYS A 711 111.33 -51.11 -38.57
CA LYS A 711 111.11 -50.69 -39.96
C LYS A 711 112.35 -50.06 -40.61
N GLU A 712 113.13 -49.28 -39.85
CA GLU A 712 114.32 -48.61 -40.38
C GLU A 712 115.50 -49.58 -40.60
N LYS A 713 115.62 -50.65 -39.79
CA LYS A 713 116.63 -51.70 -39.99
C LYS A 713 116.45 -52.43 -41.32
N ILE A 714 115.20 -52.66 -41.72
CA ILE A 714 114.83 -53.34 -42.97
C ILE A 714 115.18 -52.48 -44.22
N LYS A 715 115.10 -51.15 -44.12
CA LYS A 715 115.48 -50.25 -45.24
C LYS A 715 116.95 -50.40 -45.65
N ASN A 716 117.87 -50.43 -44.68
CA ASN A 716 119.30 -50.44 -44.97
C ASN A 716 119.74 -51.72 -45.71
N GLN A 717 119.19 -52.88 -45.34
CA GLN A 717 119.42 -54.14 -46.06
C GLN A 717 118.85 -54.10 -47.49
N LYS A 718 117.71 -53.42 -47.69
CA LYS A 718 117.05 -53.27 -49.00
C LYS A 718 117.77 -52.30 -49.96
N ALA A 719 118.65 -51.44 -49.46
CA ALA A 719 119.36 -50.45 -50.29
C ALA A 719 120.46 -51.08 -51.16
N GLN A 720 121.27 -51.99 -50.60
CA GLN A 720 122.47 -52.52 -51.25
C GLN A 720 122.17 -53.35 -52.51
N ILE A 721 121.04 -54.07 -52.53
CA ILE A 721 120.64 -54.96 -53.64
C ILE A 721 120.12 -54.16 -54.86
N LYS A 722 119.71 -52.90 -54.68
CA LYS A 722 118.89 -52.19 -55.68
C LYS A 722 119.68 -51.58 -56.85
N LEU A 723 120.97 -51.28 -56.69
CA LEU A 723 121.74 -50.51 -57.68
C LEU A 723 122.15 -51.31 -58.94
N HIS A 724 122.17 -52.64 -58.90
CA HIS A 724 122.73 -53.44 -59.99
C HIS A 724 121.77 -53.77 -61.15
N LEU A 725 120.47 -53.44 -61.06
CA LEU A 725 119.45 -53.99 -61.97
C LEU A 725 118.51 -52.99 -62.67
N SER A 726 118.40 -51.73 -62.23
CA SER A 726 117.37 -50.80 -62.76
C SER A 726 117.80 -49.93 -63.97
N ALA A 727 119.01 -50.10 -64.49
CA ALA A 727 119.59 -49.20 -65.51
C ALA A 727 119.22 -49.51 -66.98
N LYS A 728 118.25 -50.40 -67.24
CA LYS A 728 118.01 -50.99 -68.58
C LYS A 728 116.55 -51.06 -69.05
N ALA A 729 115.62 -50.30 -68.47
CA ALA A 729 114.19 -50.41 -68.80
C ALA A 729 113.41 -49.06 -68.79
N ASN A 730 113.53 -48.31 -69.88
CA ASN A 730 112.42 -47.64 -70.60
C ASN A 730 111.33 -46.97 -69.72
N ASN A 731 111.48 -45.75 -69.21
CA ASN A 731 111.85 -44.50 -69.89
C ASN A 731 110.91 -44.06 -71.04
N VAL A 732 109.65 -44.50 -71.06
CA VAL A 732 108.65 -44.07 -72.08
C VAL A 732 107.31 -43.58 -71.48
N GLN A 733 106.74 -44.28 -70.49
CA GLN A 733 105.33 -44.09 -70.08
C GLN A 733 105.02 -42.81 -69.28
N ASN A 734 106.01 -42.10 -68.73
CA ASN A 734 105.75 -41.04 -67.73
C ASN A 734 105.50 -39.64 -68.31
N MET A 735 105.66 -39.41 -69.62
CA MET A 735 105.59 -38.07 -70.21
C MET A 735 104.16 -37.51 -70.34
N GLU A 736 103.14 -38.39 -70.40
CA GLU A 736 101.76 -37.98 -70.68
C GLU A 736 101.04 -37.38 -69.47
N ARG A 737 101.41 -37.77 -68.24
CA ARG A 737 100.81 -37.25 -67.00
C ARG A 737 101.02 -35.75 -66.77
N MET A 738 102.03 -35.15 -67.39
CA MET A 738 102.42 -33.76 -67.10
C MET A 738 101.43 -32.72 -67.66
N LYS A 739 100.66 -33.07 -68.70
CA LYS A 739 99.69 -32.16 -69.34
C LYS A 739 98.39 -31.94 -68.56
N GLN A 740 98.07 -32.80 -67.60
CA GLN A 740 96.81 -32.71 -66.83
C GLN A 740 96.78 -31.44 -65.96
N ILE A 741 97.89 -31.18 -65.26
CA ILE A 741 98.03 -30.17 -64.18
C ILE A 741 97.94 -28.73 -64.72
N GLU A 742 98.29 -28.50 -65.99
CA GLU A 742 98.30 -27.18 -66.62
C GLU A 742 96.89 -26.60 -66.89
N THR A 743 95.85 -27.43 -66.77
CA THR A 743 94.45 -27.01 -66.99
C THR A 743 93.76 -26.48 -65.74
N GLU A 744 94.13 -26.97 -64.55
CA GLU A 744 93.46 -26.67 -63.28
C GLU A 744 93.76 -25.23 -62.79
N LEU A 745 94.98 -24.73 -63.02
CA LEU A 745 95.39 -23.38 -62.62
C LEU A 745 94.54 -22.26 -63.23
N ARG A 746 94.06 -22.41 -64.48
CA ARG A 746 93.24 -21.40 -65.16
C ARG A 746 91.84 -21.22 -64.55
N GLN A 747 91.34 -22.20 -63.78
CA GLN A 747 90.02 -22.09 -63.15
C GLN A 747 90.03 -21.21 -61.90
N MET A 748 91.18 -21.06 -61.24
CA MET A 748 91.27 -20.36 -59.95
C MET A 748 91.16 -18.84 -60.07
N GLU A 749 91.66 -18.24 -61.17
CA GLU A 749 91.56 -16.79 -61.39
C GLU A 749 90.12 -16.34 -61.68
N LEU A 750 89.33 -17.15 -62.41
CA LEU A 750 87.94 -16.82 -62.77
C LEU A 750 87.00 -16.65 -61.55
N ILE A 751 87.31 -17.30 -60.44
CA ILE A 751 86.50 -17.26 -59.20
C ILE A 751 86.70 -15.94 -58.44
N LYS A 752 87.90 -15.35 -58.52
CA LYS A 752 88.28 -14.11 -57.82
C LYS A 752 87.43 -12.91 -58.26
N ASP A 753 87.29 -12.72 -59.57
CA ASP A 753 86.62 -11.55 -60.14
C ASP A 753 85.09 -11.58 -59.90
N GLN A 754 84.50 -12.78 -59.81
CA GLN A 754 83.08 -12.95 -59.46
C GLN A 754 82.75 -12.45 -58.05
N TYR A 755 83.71 -12.48 -57.12
CA TYR A 755 83.49 -12.07 -55.73
C TYR A 755 83.44 -10.54 -55.58
N GLN A 756 84.26 -9.81 -56.35
CA GLN A 756 84.24 -8.34 -56.34
C GLN A 756 82.92 -7.78 -56.91
N LYS A 757 82.37 -8.42 -57.96
CA LYS A 757 81.10 -8.01 -58.57
C LYS A 757 79.92 -8.06 -57.59
N LYS A 758 79.78 -9.16 -56.83
CA LYS A 758 78.67 -9.34 -55.88
C LYS A 758 78.61 -8.28 -54.78
N ASN A 759 79.77 -7.78 -54.33
CA ASN A 759 79.84 -6.79 -53.25
C ASN A 759 79.27 -5.42 -53.69
N TYR A 760 79.48 -5.04 -54.96
CA TYR A 760 78.86 -3.86 -55.58
C TYR A 760 77.33 -4.04 -55.75
N GLU A 761 76.90 -5.23 -56.18
CA GLU A 761 75.47 -5.57 -56.32
C GLU A 761 74.72 -5.54 -54.97
N GLN A 762 75.36 -5.97 -53.87
CA GLN A 762 74.80 -5.87 -52.51
C GLN A 762 74.59 -4.41 -52.06
N SER A 763 75.50 -3.50 -52.39
CA SER A 763 75.33 -2.06 -52.07
C SER A 763 74.11 -1.44 -52.75
N LEU A 764 73.84 -1.80 -54.02
CA LEU A 764 72.62 -1.37 -54.73
C LEU A 764 71.35 -1.93 -54.08
N SER A 765 71.40 -3.15 -53.52
CA SER A 765 70.25 -3.78 -52.86
C SER A 765 69.82 -3.03 -51.60
N ILE A 766 70.77 -2.49 -50.82
CA ILE A 766 70.47 -1.69 -49.61
C ILE A 766 69.82 -0.36 -50.01
N GLN A 767 70.28 0.27 -51.09
CA GLN A 767 69.68 1.51 -51.59
C GLN A 767 68.23 1.31 -52.04
N LYS A 768 67.89 0.16 -52.64
CA LYS A 768 66.50 -0.20 -52.99
C LYS A 768 65.61 -0.36 -51.75
N PHE A 769 66.09 -1.06 -50.73
CA PHE A 769 65.32 -1.28 -49.49
C PHE A 769 64.88 0.03 -48.81
N VAL A 770 65.71 1.08 -48.86
CA VAL A 770 65.36 2.42 -48.34
C VAL A 770 64.26 3.10 -49.17
N SER A 771 64.27 2.94 -50.50
CA SER A 771 63.16 3.40 -51.36
C SER A 771 61.89 2.58 -51.17
N GLU A 772 62.00 1.29 -50.87
CA GLU A 772 60.85 0.41 -50.59
C GLU A 772 60.18 0.78 -49.25
N MET A 773 60.95 1.06 -48.19
CA MET A 773 60.38 1.59 -46.92
C MET A 773 59.63 2.91 -47.10
N THR A 774 60.16 3.84 -47.92
CA THR A 774 59.50 5.14 -48.16
C THR A 774 58.26 5.03 -49.06
N ASN A 775 58.15 3.99 -49.89
CA ASN A 775 56.90 3.62 -50.55
C ASN A 775 55.91 2.98 -49.57
N LEU A 776 56.35 2.04 -48.73
CA LEU A 776 55.52 1.35 -47.74
C LEU A 776 54.83 2.34 -46.77
N GLN A 777 55.53 3.41 -46.39
CA GLN A 777 54.97 4.47 -45.56
C GLN A 777 53.85 5.27 -46.26
N LYS A 778 53.90 5.41 -47.59
CA LYS A 778 52.81 6.02 -48.39
C LYS A 778 51.67 5.04 -48.63
N GLU A 779 51.98 3.78 -48.90
CA GLU A 779 50.98 2.72 -49.02
C GLU A 779 50.15 2.59 -47.74
N MET A 780 50.77 2.73 -46.56
CA MET A 780 50.06 2.75 -45.29
C MET A 780 49.12 3.97 -45.13
N GLN A 781 49.51 5.16 -45.62
CA GLN A 781 48.63 6.34 -45.66
C GLN A 781 47.49 6.19 -46.69
N LEU A 782 47.77 5.62 -47.86
CA LEU A 782 46.76 5.29 -48.87
C LEU A 782 45.81 4.20 -48.38
N LEU A 783 46.29 3.23 -47.61
CA LEU A 783 45.48 2.17 -46.99
C LEU A 783 44.52 2.75 -45.95
N ALA A 784 44.99 3.66 -45.08
CA ALA A 784 44.13 4.36 -44.12
C ALA A 784 43.03 5.18 -44.82
N LYS A 785 43.36 5.87 -45.92
CA LYS A 785 42.40 6.62 -46.74
C LYS A 785 41.40 5.70 -47.46
N SER A 786 41.91 4.59 -48.03
CA SER A 786 41.09 3.54 -48.64
C SER A 786 40.15 2.87 -47.64
N GLN A 787 40.58 2.68 -46.39
CA GLN A 787 39.77 2.13 -45.31
C GLN A 787 38.62 3.09 -44.93
N TYR A 788 38.87 4.40 -44.89
CA TYR A 788 37.83 5.41 -44.70
C TYR A 788 36.81 5.40 -45.86
N ASP A 789 37.30 5.46 -47.11
CA ASP A 789 36.43 5.43 -48.30
C ASP A 789 35.65 4.12 -48.42
N THR A 790 36.21 3.00 -47.95
CA THR A 790 35.55 1.68 -47.93
C THR A 790 34.53 1.60 -46.80
N SER A 791 34.76 2.23 -45.65
CA SER A 791 33.74 2.39 -44.59
C SER A 791 32.57 3.24 -45.08
N ALA A 792 32.85 4.34 -45.81
CA ALA A 792 31.81 5.17 -46.43
C ALA A 792 31.01 4.39 -47.50
N ARG A 793 31.69 3.63 -48.37
CA ARG A 793 31.03 2.74 -49.34
C ARG A 793 30.21 1.65 -48.67
N ASN A 794 30.70 1.04 -47.58
CA ASN A 794 29.97 0.03 -46.82
C ASN A 794 28.67 0.61 -46.22
N LYS A 795 28.71 1.79 -45.58
CA LYS A 795 27.48 2.46 -45.09
C LYS A 795 26.48 2.78 -46.20
N GLN A 796 26.97 3.20 -47.37
CA GLN A 796 26.12 3.44 -48.54
C GLN A 796 25.55 2.12 -49.12
N GLN A 797 26.27 1.01 -48.97
CA GLN A 797 25.84 -0.32 -49.41
C GLN A 797 24.89 -0.99 -48.39
N GLU A 798 25.05 -0.75 -47.08
CA GLU A 798 24.06 -1.08 -46.04
C GLU A 798 22.74 -0.37 -46.30
N LEU A 799 22.76 0.93 -46.62
CA LEU A 799 21.57 1.68 -47.05
C LEU A 799 20.90 1.09 -48.30
N ARG A 800 21.67 0.57 -49.25
CA ARG A 800 21.14 -0.14 -50.43
C ARG A 800 20.57 -1.51 -50.06
N LEU A 801 21.24 -2.28 -49.21
CA LEU A 801 20.77 -3.57 -48.73
C LEU A 801 19.51 -3.43 -47.87
N GLU A 802 19.32 -2.32 -47.16
CA GLU A 802 18.11 -2.04 -46.39
C GLU A 802 16.92 -1.68 -47.29
N LEU A 803 17.17 -0.96 -48.39
CA LEU A 803 16.17 -0.78 -49.45
C LEU A 803 15.88 -2.11 -50.18
N GLU A 804 16.90 -2.93 -50.44
CA GLU A 804 16.72 -4.27 -51.02
C GLU A 804 15.94 -5.20 -50.09
N ARG A 805 16.15 -5.14 -48.76
CA ARG A 805 15.36 -5.88 -47.76
C ARG A 805 13.90 -5.47 -47.80
N LYS A 806 13.59 -4.18 -47.90
CA LYS A 806 12.20 -3.70 -48.05
C LYS A 806 11.56 -4.20 -49.34
N VAL A 807 12.28 -4.12 -50.46
CA VAL A 807 11.82 -4.68 -51.75
C VAL A 807 11.67 -6.20 -51.67
N ARG A 808 12.54 -6.92 -50.94
CA ARG A 808 12.40 -8.37 -50.70
C ARG A 808 11.17 -8.68 -49.84
N GLN A 809 10.88 -7.92 -48.78
CA GLN A 809 9.66 -8.09 -47.98
C GLN A 809 8.39 -7.82 -48.80
N GLU A 810 8.42 -6.80 -49.66
CA GLU A 810 7.32 -6.44 -50.57
C GLU A 810 7.14 -7.49 -51.69
N LEU A 811 8.23 -8.13 -52.13
CA LEU A 811 8.21 -9.29 -53.02
C LEU A 811 7.80 -10.58 -52.30
N GLU A 812 8.16 -10.79 -51.03
CA GLU A 812 7.72 -11.93 -50.22
C GLU A 812 6.22 -11.85 -49.94
N HIS A 813 5.69 -10.66 -49.65
CA HIS A 813 4.24 -10.42 -49.57
C HIS A 813 3.55 -10.77 -50.89
N ARG A 814 4.09 -10.31 -52.02
CA ARG A 814 3.58 -10.67 -53.36
C ARG A 814 3.74 -12.14 -53.70
N CYS A 815 4.79 -12.81 -53.23
CA CYS A 815 4.96 -14.25 -53.37
C CYS A 815 3.94 -15.00 -52.51
N GLN A 816 3.59 -14.52 -51.32
CA GLN A 816 2.52 -15.07 -50.50
C GLN A 816 1.15 -14.87 -51.17
N GLU A 817 0.83 -13.68 -51.68
CA GLU A 817 -0.36 -13.42 -52.51
C GLU A 817 -0.42 -14.35 -53.74
N LEU A 818 0.71 -14.50 -54.44
CA LEU A 818 0.81 -15.41 -55.58
C LEU A 818 0.67 -16.88 -55.15
N GLU A 819 1.22 -17.30 -54.02
CA GLU A 819 1.02 -18.64 -53.46
C GLU A 819 -0.43 -18.89 -53.02
N GLU A 820 -1.16 -17.86 -52.58
CA GLU A 820 -2.61 -17.93 -52.32
C GLU A 820 -3.37 -18.16 -53.63
N THR A 821 -3.06 -17.37 -54.68
CA THR A 821 -3.69 -17.56 -56.01
C THR A 821 -3.29 -18.89 -56.65
N VAL A 822 -2.06 -19.36 -56.45
CA VAL A 822 -1.59 -20.68 -56.89
C VAL A 822 -2.27 -21.80 -56.09
N ARG A 823 -2.49 -21.65 -54.78
CA ARG A 823 -3.34 -22.59 -54.00
C ARG A 823 -4.76 -22.63 -54.54
N HIS A 824 -5.33 -21.48 -54.92
CA HIS A 824 -6.67 -21.40 -55.50
C HIS A 824 -6.73 -22.06 -56.89
N LEU A 825 -5.78 -21.73 -57.77
CA LEU A 825 -5.62 -22.35 -59.09
C LEU A 825 -5.29 -23.85 -59.01
N LYS A 826 -4.61 -24.30 -57.96
CA LYS A 826 -4.31 -25.72 -57.73
C LYS A 826 -5.56 -26.49 -57.29
N LYS A 827 -6.44 -25.89 -56.47
CA LYS A 827 -7.80 -26.44 -56.23
C LYS A 827 -8.64 -26.47 -57.50
N CYS A 828 -8.56 -25.44 -58.35
CA CYS A 828 -9.21 -25.44 -59.66
C CYS A 828 -8.62 -26.52 -60.59
N LYS A 829 -7.31 -26.76 -60.57
CA LYS A 829 -6.65 -27.86 -61.29
C LYS A 829 -7.09 -29.21 -60.77
N GLU A 830 -7.13 -29.43 -59.45
CA GLU A 830 -7.62 -30.68 -58.86
C GLU A 830 -9.09 -30.94 -59.24
N ALA A 831 -9.92 -29.90 -59.30
CA ALA A 831 -11.30 -29.98 -59.78
C ALA A 831 -11.43 -30.31 -61.28
N THR A 832 -10.54 -29.81 -62.15
CA THR A 832 -10.54 -30.19 -63.58
C THR A 832 -9.84 -31.52 -63.84
N GLU A 833 -8.82 -31.88 -63.07
CA GLU A 833 -8.07 -33.13 -63.15
C GLU A 833 -8.86 -34.32 -62.62
N ASN A 834 -9.77 -34.11 -61.67
CA ASN A 834 -10.77 -35.11 -61.29
C ASN A 834 -11.79 -35.33 -62.42
N LYS A 835 -12.29 -34.28 -63.08
CA LYS A 835 -13.13 -34.42 -64.29
C LYS A 835 -12.39 -35.07 -65.46
N LEU A 836 -11.09 -34.83 -65.57
CA LEU A 836 -10.25 -35.44 -66.60
C LEU A 836 -9.96 -36.92 -66.27
N LYS A 837 -9.95 -37.31 -64.99
CA LYS A 837 -9.97 -38.73 -64.57
C LYS A 837 -11.31 -39.40 -64.82
N GLU A 838 -12.43 -38.72 -64.59
CA GLU A 838 -13.77 -39.23 -64.97
C GLU A 838 -13.80 -39.51 -66.49
N ALA A 839 -13.40 -38.54 -67.32
CA ALA A 839 -13.26 -38.72 -68.77
C ALA A 839 -12.19 -39.77 -69.17
N SER A 840 -11.14 -39.96 -68.35
CA SER A 840 -10.14 -41.01 -68.57
C SER A 840 -10.68 -42.41 -68.29
N VAL A 841 -11.53 -42.57 -67.27
CA VAL A 841 -12.22 -43.84 -66.98
C VAL A 841 -13.26 -44.15 -68.05
N GLU A 842 -13.97 -43.14 -68.57
CA GLU A 842 -14.82 -43.29 -69.76
C GLU A 842 -14.00 -43.70 -71.00
N SER A 843 -12.80 -43.13 -71.18
CA SER A 843 -11.89 -43.47 -72.28
C SER A 843 -11.28 -44.88 -72.12
N GLU A 844 -10.95 -45.31 -70.90
CA GLU A 844 -10.51 -46.67 -70.59
C GLU A 844 -11.62 -47.69 -70.84
N GLN A 845 -12.88 -47.35 -70.51
CA GLN A 845 -14.05 -48.17 -70.83
C GLN A 845 -14.26 -48.29 -72.35
N ILE A 846 -14.09 -47.20 -73.11
CA ILE A 846 -14.09 -47.22 -74.58
C ILE A 846 -12.94 -48.09 -75.12
N THR A 847 -11.75 -47.98 -74.53
CA THR A 847 -10.56 -48.73 -74.95
C THR A 847 -10.72 -50.23 -74.66
N ALA A 848 -11.30 -50.61 -73.52
CA ALA A 848 -11.63 -52.00 -73.21
C ALA A 848 -12.62 -52.60 -74.23
N ASN A 849 -13.66 -51.84 -74.60
CA ASN A 849 -14.62 -52.25 -75.64
C ASN A 849 -13.94 -52.42 -77.02
N LEU A 850 -12.96 -51.56 -77.35
CA LEU A 850 -12.16 -51.67 -78.58
C LEU A 850 -11.17 -52.84 -78.55
N GLU A 851 -10.55 -53.15 -77.41
CA GLU A 851 -9.74 -54.35 -77.26
C GLU A 851 -10.56 -55.64 -77.35
N GLU A 852 -11.79 -55.64 -76.82
CA GLU A 852 -12.70 -56.78 -76.96
C GLU A 852 -13.10 -56.98 -78.44
N ALA A 853 -13.38 -55.90 -79.17
CA ALA A 853 -13.56 -55.95 -80.62
C ALA A 853 -12.30 -56.45 -81.36
N HIS A 854 -11.09 -56.04 -80.95
CA HIS A 854 -9.83 -56.55 -81.50
C HIS A 854 -9.60 -58.04 -81.20
N ARG A 855 -9.92 -58.51 -79.99
CA ARG A 855 -9.87 -59.94 -79.62
C ARG A 855 -10.88 -60.76 -80.45
N TRP A 856 -12.08 -60.23 -80.67
CA TRP A 856 -13.09 -60.81 -81.56
C TRP A 856 -12.61 -60.90 -83.02
N PHE A 857 -12.06 -59.80 -83.57
CA PHE A 857 -11.51 -59.76 -84.93
C PHE A 857 -10.34 -60.73 -85.12
N LYS A 858 -9.45 -60.86 -84.13
CA LYS A 858 -8.32 -61.79 -84.22
C LYS A 858 -8.77 -63.25 -84.19
N CYS A 859 -9.71 -63.61 -83.32
CA CYS A 859 -10.30 -64.96 -83.30
C CYS A 859 -11.00 -65.30 -84.63
N ARG A 860 -11.66 -64.30 -85.26
CA ARG A 860 -12.20 -64.39 -86.63
C ARG A 860 -11.13 -64.62 -87.70
N PHE A 861 -9.98 -63.96 -87.59
CA PHE A 861 -8.88 -64.04 -88.55
C PHE A 861 -8.15 -65.39 -88.49
N ASP A 862 -7.82 -65.85 -87.28
CA ASP A 862 -7.12 -67.12 -87.06
C ASP A 862 -7.99 -68.32 -87.52
N GLY A 863 -9.32 -68.23 -87.37
CA GLY A 863 -10.26 -69.20 -87.94
C GLY A 863 -10.23 -69.28 -89.47
N LEU A 864 -10.04 -68.15 -90.17
CA LEU A 864 -9.95 -68.11 -91.64
C LEU A 864 -8.61 -68.65 -92.15
N GLN A 865 -7.52 -68.55 -91.39
CA GLN A 865 -6.27 -69.24 -91.72
C GLN A 865 -6.37 -70.77 -91.58
N LEU A 866 -7.21 -71.25 -90.66
CA LEU A 866 -7.43 -72.69 -90.46
C LEU A 866 -8.30 -73.33 -91.56
N GLU A 867 -9.17 -72.57 -92.22
CA GLU A 867 -9.91 -73.06 -93.40
C GLU A 867 -9.03 -73.09 -94.66
N LEU A 868 -8.12 -72.12 -94.85
CA LEU A 868 -7.21 -72.09 -96.00
C LEU A 868 -6.22 -73.28 -96.04
N THR A 869 -5.92 -73.89 -94.91
CA THR A 869 -4.89 -74.94 -94.78
C THR A 869 -5.37 -76.37 -95.04
N LYS A 870 -6.61 -76.53 -95.55
CA LYS A 870 -7.24 -77.86 -95.75
C LYS A 870 -7.24 -78.41 -97.19
N ASN A 871 -6.61 -77.72 -98.15
CA ASN A 871 -6.35 -78.27 -99.49
C ASN A 871 -4.93 -77.97 -100.00
N ARG A 872 -4.30 -79.00 -100.58
CA ARG A 872 -2.97 -79.00 -101.21
C ARG A 872 -3.02 -78.25 -102.58
N LEU A 873 -1.94 -77.88 -103.28
CA LEU A 873 -0.56 -78.38 -103.34
C LEU A 873 0.33 -77.40 -104.18
N GLN A 874 1.59 -77.10 -103.81
CA GLN A 874 2.81 -77.11 -104.68
C GLN A 874 4.05 -76.31 -104.18
N ARG A 875 5.22 -76.99 -104.23
CA ARG A 875 6.64 -76.54 -104.33
C ARG A 875 7.43 -75.83 -103.18
N LEU A 876 8.61 -76.42 -102.95
CA LEU A 876 9.89 -75.99 -102.31
C LEU A 876 10.85 -75.39 -103.39
N PRO A 877 12.16 -75.05 -103.19
CA PRO A 877 13.13 -75.20 -102.05
C PRO A 877 13.80 -73.85 -101.58
N ARG A 878 14.45 -73.69 -100.39
CA ARG A 878 15.75 -74.16 -99.79
C ARG A 878 16.98 -73.24 -100.08
N GLU A 879 17.86 -73.05 -99.07
CA GLU A 879 19.26 -72.50 -99.14
C GLU A 879 19.44 -71.00 -99.51
N ASP A 880 20.52 -70.27 -99.16
CA ASP A 880 21.52 -70.37 -98.05
C ASP A 880 22.28 -69.02 -97.86
N ARG A 881 22.74 -68.73 -96.63
CA ARG A 881 23.94 -67.94 -96.17
C ARG A 881 24.44 -66.61 -96.80
N TRP A 882 25.14 -65.82 -95.95
CA TRP A 882 26.11 -64.70 -96.19
C TRP A 882 25.64 -63.24 -95.99
N LEU A 883 26.52 -62.26 -96.25
CA LEU A 883 26.82 -61.07 -95.41
C LEU A 883 26.92 -59.73 -96.19
N GLU A 884 27.00 -58.63 -95.42
CA GLU A 884 27.61 -57.30 -95.71
C GLU A 884 26.89 -56.21 -96.57
N GLU A 885 26.93 -54.97 -96.03
CA GLU A 885 27.19 -53.63 -96.65
C GLU A 885 26.37 -53.11 -97.88
N ASP A 886 26.13 -51.79 -98.10
CA ASP A 886 26.24 -50.53 -97.32
C ASP A 886 25.52 -49.37 -98.12
N GLN A 887 25.37 -48.16 -97.52
CA GLN A 887 25.09 -46.84 -98.16
C GLN A 887 23.73 -46.60 -98.92
N ASP A 888 23.25 -45.37 -99.23
CA ASP A 888 23.31 -44.01 -98.63
C ASP A 888 22.38 -43.00 -99.41
N LYS A 889 22.22 -41.75 -98.91
CA LYS A 889 21.89 -40.47 -99.61
C LYS A 889 20.48 -40.15 -100.18
N SER A 890 19.73 -39.38 -99.36
CA SER A 890 19.41 -37.93 -99.52
C SER A 890 18.32 -37.34 -100.47
N HIS A 891 17.78 -36.18 -100.01
CA HIS A 891 17.09 -35.07 -100.73
C HIS A 891 15.68 -35.29 -101.35
N ASP A 892 14.75 -34.32 -101.41
CA ASP A 892 14.50 -33.06 -100.64
C ASP A 892 13.08 -32.48 -100.99
N ASN A 893 12.78 -31.25 -100.53
CA ASN A 893 11.90 -30.19 -101.08
C ASN A 893 10.48 -29.92 -100.49
N MET A 894 10.42 -28.80 -99.74
CA MET A 894 9.68 -27.54 -100.08
C MET A 894 8.28 -27.19 -99.52
N SER A 895 8.13 -25.86 -99.33
CA SER A 895 6.89 -25.02 -99.32
C SER A 895 6.22 -24.72 -97.95
N SER A 896 5.79 -23.49 -97.58
CA SER A 896 6.05 -22.10 -98.07
C SER A 896 5.53 -20.99 -97.10
N GLN A 897 6.31 -19.90 -96.97
CA GLN A 897 5.89 -18.46 -96.81
C GLN A 897 5.16 -17.90 -95.54
N SER A 898 5.22 -16.55 -95.45
CA SER A 898 4.60 -15.59 -94.49
C SER A 898 5.08 -15.61 -93.03
N ALA A 899 5.81 -14.63 -92.45
CA ALA A 899 6.34 -13.30 -92.83
C ALA A 899 5.45 -12.03 -92.70
N LEU A 900 5.57 -11.32 -91.55
CA LEU A 900 5.32 -9.87 -91.35
C LEU A 900 5.85 -9.46 -89.94
N HIS A 901 7.01 -8.81 -89.73
CA HIS A 901 7.57 -7.48 -90.08
C HIS A 901 7.12 -6.25 -89.24
N ARG A 902 8.01 -5.84 -88.32
CA ARG A 902 8.44 -4.47 -87.90
C ARG A 902 9.36 -4.63 -86.67
N TRP A 903 10.64 -4.26 -86.60
CA TRP A 903 11.55 -3.38 -87.39
C TRP A 903 11.27 -1.86 -87.33
N GLU A 904 12.37 -1.08 -87.36
CA GLU A 904 12.48 0.38 -87.16
C GLU A 904 12.18 0.86 -85.71
N ASN A 905 12.88 1.81 -85.05
CA ASN A 905 13.89 2.83 -85.42
C ASN A 905 14.61 3.38 -84.15
N LYS A 906 15.71 4.15 -84.15
CA LYS A 906 16.78 4.46 -85.14
C LYS A 906 18.04 4.95 -84.37
N GLN A 907 19.21 4.77 -84.99
CA GLN A 907 20.32 5.74 -85.17
C GLN A 907 20.22 7.08 -84.39
N ASN A 908 21.29 7.60 -83.76
CA ASN A 908 22.44 8.24 -84.45
C ASN A 908 23.61 8.62 -83.49
N LEU A 909 24.73 9.10 -84.06
CA LEU A 909 25.93 9.69 -83.41
C LEU A 909 26.79 8.68 -82.60
N ARG A 910 28.05 8.35 -82.92
CA ARG A 910 29.05 8.87 -83.88
C ARG A 910 29.58 10.27 -83.59
N LEU A 911 30.60 10.40 -82.72
CA LEU A 911 31.63 11.45 -82.79
C LEU A 911 32.91 11.11 -81.97
N VAL A 912 34.06 11.37 -82.60
CA VAL A 912 35.46 11.47 -82.12
C VAL A 912 35.81 12.98 -82.21
N PRO A 913 36.63 13.67 -81.37
CA PRO A 913 37.99 13.29 -80.91
C PRO A 913 38.43 13.80 -79.49
N LYS A 914 39.76 13.82 -79.24
CA LYS A 914 40.55 14.44 -78.14
C LYS A 914 40.57 13.65 -76.82
N LYS A 915 41.69 13.20 -76.23
CA LYS A 915 43.16 13.37 -76.45
C LYS A 915 43.75 14.75 -76.07
N CYS A 916 44.91 14.71 -75.39
CA CYS A 916 45.71 15.81 -74.81
C CYS A 916 45.09 16.46 -73.56
N HIS A 917 45.82 16.80 -72.49
CA HIS A 917 47.24 16.59 -72.12
C HIS A 917 47.31 16.26 -70.59
N SER A 918 48.26 15.47 -70.08
CA SER A 918 49.52 15.86 -69.40
C SER A 918 49.37 16.96 -68.31
N GLU A 919 50.16 17.02 -67.23
CA GLU A 919 51.41 16.33 -66.88
C GLU A 919 51.70 16.52 -65.37
N LEU A 920 52.77 15.86 -64.84
CA LEU A 920 53.42 16.19 -63.55
C LEU A 920 52.56 15.88 -62.27
N GLU A 921 53.11 15.58 -61.09
CA GLU A 921 54.52 15.45 -60.72
C GLU A 921 54.82 14.41 -59.60
N LYS A 922 55.99 13.77 -59.72
CA LYS A 922 56.93 13.28 -58.68
C LYS A 922 56.39 12.72 -57.35
N LYS A 923 56.81 11.46 -57.11
CA LYS A 923 57.02 10.76 -55.83
C LYS A 923 55.81 10.16 -55.12
#